data_AF-A0A9P2ZZH3-F1
#
_entry.id   AF-A0A9P2ZZH3-F1
#
_cell.length_a   1.000
_cell.length_b   1.000
_cell.length_c   1.000
_cell.angle_alpha   90.00
_cell.angle_beta   90.00
_cell.angle_gamma   90.00
#
_symmetry.space_group_name_H-M   'P 1'
#
loop_
_entity.id
_entity.type
_entity.pdbx_description
1 polymer ?
#
loop_
_entity_poly.entity_id
_entity_poly.type
_entity_poly.pdbx_seq_one_letter_code
_entity_poly.pdbx_strand_id
1 'polypeptide(L)'
;MPPMKTAGYTFLPTSEILAAMASHSASIRADQRDLATDSGIDTDIDNHANDDSDDDADADTDADRPNRPFPPALRPESYAARRSSEWSTTTNTSSTALLAPSTSASASSSTLLPSKPFDLESAHGLFSSSRNPIARKRRLHKIRTGYFSWPLVCGIVAVLVLVHTAIDHFLPDSSLLSLSGGVYTHAEQGTVYAGQADGGGSDTAPYHVAIGDAGAGADSSALLGVMPFKGDTTHVLVPITPLPPSLDLLRPITTRPPHRVLSTYYLDGTYHSEGSAAPQSQLDMVYLWVNSTSRFFQDALVAKAAEEHVVGARGRARRWRDNGELRPAIRSAVQHLGKALRRVHLVTGDYEFPLDEFRDRLPYEDEMEEGVEVLGWKAGQIPTWLDWDRVANANAVGASASANGKIAWHPHSEVFRLPKDHGVLDGRLRDGTGQEEQKWREEALPSFDSFEIESRVGWISGLSENFVLSNDDMFILSPLSASDFHHPLLGTVVRFEPSPQLLVKPVFTPDLLSTPGEWGGLQHASLLLSKRFPSRPRMYMHHMPKALTRSLVQEASVMFAEDLTKAATRAFRESRRGEGDVEIAWLVAHLGVERWREALLWSWAVAKVGGEAGEWGDGAREEVREVLKIKPGQDGEVEDEVMVVKGKRSTLEDIEAITKRAGWEMPSKSTYTFSSMDGHLPPRPDINIISTSCSISLLKCFAPDFLSSSTPYPAQEIFRNITFVHPECGDCLIDALVTASGTRGLSAFLPRETVYYPEPRDPAEWERSEPMLPLTSTWEGVDFSLDRVVRPGQDTWDGIEPAEDGAVRLREWCIKLLSRYAYTFAITPSHFAMVRTYRQLENTLASFDSRKDLAMVCINDDQPDHAGEENRRVYREWTERRWGNVQATWEREWGMKRYVGKRGRGSAKRKSEQKDVGTG
;
A
#
# COMPACT_ATOMS: atom_id res chain seq x y z
N MET A 1 -48.46 -36.88 -28.90
CA MET A 1 -49.60 -36.01 -29.27
C MET A 1 -49.55 -34.78 -28.35
N PRO A 2 -49.88 -33.58 -28.83
CA PRO A 2 -49.43 -32.33 -28.20
C PRO A 2 -50.47 -31.68 -27.27
N PRO A 3 -50.04 -30.79 -26.36
CA PRO A 3 -50.74 -29.56 -26.02
C PRO A 3 -50.06 -28.30 -26.62
N MET A 4 -50.73 -27.15 -26.49
CA MET A 4 -50.53 -25.96 -27.31
C MET A 4 -49.52 -24.93 -26.76
N LYS A 5 -49.13 -24.00 -27.63
CA LYS A 5 -48.29 -22.83 -27.35
C LYS A 5 -48.97 -21.81 -26.42
N THR A 6 -48.17 -21.16 -25.58
CA THR A 6 -48.28 -19.72 -25.26
C THR A 6 -46.89 -19.10 -25.30
N ALA A 7 -46.80 -17.81 -25.62
CA ALA A 7 -45.54 -17.14 -25.94
C ALA A 7 -44.80 -16.62 -24.70
N GLY A 8 -43.47 -16.68 -24.74
CA GLY A 8 -42.56 -16.00 -23.83
C GLY A 8 -41.30 -15.60 -24.61
N TYR A 9 -40.83 -14.36 -24.42
CA TYR A 9 -39.64 -13.84 -25.10
C TYR A 9 -38.37 -14.38 -24.44
N THR A 10 -37.48 -14.98 -25.23
CA THR A 10 -36.14 -15.40 -24.80
C THR A 10 -35.14 -14.26 -24.91
N PHE A 11 -34.40 -13.99 -23.83
CA PHE A 11 -33.20 -13.15 -23.87
C PHE A 11 -32.07 -13.82 -24.70
N LEU A 12 -31.18 -13.00 -25.27
CA LEU A 12 -30.20 -13.42 -26.26
C LEU A 12 -29.04 -14.26 -25.66
N PRO A 13 -28.44 -15.20 -26.42
CA PRO A 13 -27.27 -15.96 -25.98
C PRO A 13 -25.99 -15.12 -25.94
N THR A 14 -25.09 -15.49 -25.03
CA THR A 14 -23.81 -14.81 -24.73
C THR A 14 -22.86 -14.62 -25.91
N SER A 15 -23.08 -15.30 -27.04
CA SER A 15 -22.28 -15.19 -28.26
C SER A 15 -22.43 -13.85 -28.99
N GLU A 16 -23.58 -13.17 -28.88
CA GLU A 16 -23.81 -11.90 -29.60
C GLU A 16 -23.15 -10.69 -28.90
N ILE A 17 -22.97 -10.75 -27.57
CA ILE A 17 -22.24 -9.72 -26.81
C ILE A 17 -20.76 -9.70 -27.22
N LEU A 18 -20.15 -10.88 -27.41
CA LEU A 18 -18.77 -11.00 -27.92
C LEU A 18 -18.63 -10.45 -29.36
N ALA A 19 -19.64 -10.64 -30.20
CA ALA A 19 -19.66 -10.08 -31.57
C ALA A 19 -19.77 -8.54 -31.56
N ALA A 20 -20.56 -7.96 -30.65
CA ALA A 20 -20.68 -6.51 -30.51
C ALA A 20 -19.36 -5.85 -30.09
N MET A 21 -18.61 -6.46 -29.15
CA MET A 21 -17.31 -5.94 -28.72
C MET A 21 -16.25 -6.04 -29.83
N ALA A 22 -16.23 -7.13 -30.61
CA ALA A 22 -15.35 -7.27 -31.76
C ALA A 22 -15.62 -6.22 -32.87
N SER A 23 -16.90 -5.89 -33.10
CA SER A 23 -17.30 -4.86 -34.07
C SER A 23 -16.82 -3.44 -33.68
N HIS A 24 -16.71 -3.14 -32.38
CA HIS A 24 -16.28 -1.82 -31.91
C HIS A 24 -14.78 -1.59 -32.11
N SER A 25 -13.95 -2.61 -31.87
CA SER A 25 -12.51 -2.56 -32.16
C SER A 25 -12.18 -2.48 -33.66
N ALA A 26 -13.05 -2.99 -34.53
CA ALA A 26 -12.87 -2.88 -35.98
C ALA A 26 -13.10 -1.44 -36.50
N SER A 27 -14.10 -0.73 -35.95
CA SER A 27 -14.43 0.65 -36.36
C SER A 27 -13.28 1.63 -36.11
N ILE A 28 -12.55 1.46 -35.00
CA ILE A 28 -11.43 2.37 -34.62
C ILE A 28 -10.21 2.20 -35.55
N ARG A 29 -10.08 1.08 -36.27
CA ARG A 29 -9.01 0.86 -37.26
C ARG A 29 -9.33 1.38 -38.67
N ALA A 30 -10.57 1.79 -38.95
CA ALA A 30 -10.96 2.32 -40.26
C ALA A 30 -10.62 3.81 -40.40
N ASP A 31 -10.90 4.63 -39.38
CA ASP A 31 -10.75 6.09 -39.41
C ASP A 31 -9.30 6.63 -39.52
N GLN A 32 -8.28 5.76 -39.46
CA GLN A 32 -6.87 6.15 -39.59
C GLN A 32 -6.25 5.88 -40.97
N ARG A 33 -7.01 5.48 -41.99
CA ARG A 33 -6.46 5.12 -43.33
C ARG A 33 -6.76 6.07 -44.49
N ASP A 34 -7.66 7.05 -44.33
CA ASP A 34 -8.19 7.85 -45.47
C ASP A 34 -7.54 9.24 -45.66
N LEU A 35 -6.27 9.43 -45.25
CA LEU A 35 -5.55 10.71 -45.44
C LEU A 35 -4.08 10.55 -45.87
N ALA A 36 -3.81 9.98 -47.06
CA ALA A 36 -2.70 10.39 -47.95
C ALA A 36 -2.65 9.58 -49.27
N THR A 37 -3.23 10.13 -50.34
CA THR A 37 -2.90 9.72 -51.72
C THR A 37 -2.93 10.93 -52.66
N ASP A 38 -1.76 11.42 -53.12
CA ASP A 38 -1.57 11.84 -54.51
C ASP A 38 -0.07 12.04 -54.89
N SER A 39 0.29 11.72 -56.14
CA SER A 39 1.60 11.91 -56.81
C SER A 39 2.88 11.27 -56.21
N GLY A 40 3.83 10.68 -56.95
CA GLY A 40 3.88 10.32 -58.38
C GLY A 40 5.30 10.43 -59.01
N ILE A 41 5.71 9.38 -59.77
CA ILE A 41 6.75 9.33 -60.84
C ILE A 41 8.23 9.02 -60.45
N ASP A 42 8.75 7.90 -61.01
CA ASP A 42 10.10 7.55 -61.59
C ASP A 42 11.42 8.25 -61.13
N THR A 43 12.64 7.66 -61.15
CA THR A 43 13.22 6.44 -61.81
C THR A 43 14.61 6.07 -61.20
N ASP A 44 15.03 4.81 -61.38
CA ASP A 44 16.40 4.30 -61.67
C ASP A 44 17.64 4.36 -60.71
N ILE A 45 18.14 3.14 -60.42
CA ILE A 45 19.51 2.60 -60.67
C ILE A 45 20.69 2.72 -59.65
N ASP A 46 21.34 1.55 -59.46
CA ASP A 46 22.71 1.17 -59.01
C ASP A 46 23.24 1.29 -57.55
N ASN A 47 23.29 0.12 -56.89
CA ASN A 47 24.49 -0.72 -56.58
C ASN A 47 25.73 -0.20 -55.78
N HIS A 48 26.24 -1.16 -54.97
CA HIS A 48 27.55 -1.25 -54.28
C HIS A 48 27.81 -0.38 -53.03
N ALA A 49 28.72 -0.73 -52.10
CA ALA A 49 29.21 -2.01 -51.52
C ALA A 49 30.40 -1.67 -50.56
N ASN A 50 30.64 -2.50 -49.52
CA ASN A 50 31.90 -2.54 -48.71
C ASN A 50 32.22 -1.27 -47.88
N ASP A 51 33.11 -1.25 -46.88
CA ASP A 51 33.74 -2.24 -45.97
C ASP A 51 34.39 -1.43 -44.81
N ASP A 52 34.78 -2.10 -43.71
CA ASP A 52 35.92 -1.76 -42.81
C ASP A 52 35.96 -0.36 -42.10
N SER A 53 36.72 -0.12 -41.02
CA SER A 53 37.30 -0.96 -39.95
C SER A 53 37.88 -0.01 -38.86
N ASP A 54 37.79 -0.42 -37.59
CA ASP A 54 38.80 -0.29 -36.52
C ASP A 54 39.43 1.05 -36.02
N ASP A 55 39.68 1.02 -34.70
CA ASP A 55 40.84 1.51 -33.92
C ASP A 55 40.96 2.87 -33.17
N ASP A 56 41.40 2.69 -31.91
CA ASP A 56 42.37 3.43 -31.07
C ASP A 56 42.07 4.73 -30.27
N ALA A 57 41.92 4.52 -28.95
CA ALA A 57 42.90 4.79 -27.86
C ALA A 57 43.31 6.21 -27.36
N ASP A 58 43.67 6.21 -26.07
CA ASP A 58 43.99 7.32 -25.15
C ASP A 58 45.17 8.26 -25.50
N ALA A 59 45.13 9.50 -24.96
CA ALA A 59 46.30 10.20 -24.42
C ALA A 59 45.93 11.38 -23.47
N ASP A 60 46.79 11.64 -22.47
CA ASP A 60 46.71 12.69 -21.45
C ASP A 60 47.83 13.76 -21.68
N THR A 61 47.60 15.05 -21.36
CA THR A 61 48.67 16.06 -21.02
C THR A 61 48.18 17.49 -20.70
N ASP A 62 48.31 17.85 -19.42
CA ASP A 62 48.80 19.09 -18.76
C ASP A 62 48.69 20.56 -19.32
N ALA A 63 48.45 21.46 -18.34
CA ALA A 63 48.91 22.85 -18.14
C ALA A 63 48.54 24.08 -19.06
N ASP A 64 47.83 25.01 -18.39
CA ASP A 64 48.11 26.47 -18.25
C ASP A 64 47.57 27.51 -19.28
N ARG A 65 46.57 28.31 -18.84
CA ARG A 65 46.32 29.74 -19.23
C ARG A 65 45.26 30.43 -18.35
N PRO A 66 45.41 31.72 -17.95
CA PRO A 66 44.55 32.37 -16.96
C PRO A 66 43.50 33.38 -17.47
N ASN A 67 42.40 33.50 -16.70
CA ASN A 67 41.52 34.66 -16.46
C ASN A 67 40.80 35.39 -17.64
N ARG A 68 39.46 35.33 -17.65
CA ARG A 68 38.55 36.50 -17.39
C ARG A 68 37.08 36.07 -17.12
N PRO A 69 36.24 36.90 -16.46
CA PRO A 69 34.95 36.49 -15.88
C PRO A 69 33.69 37.03 -16.60
N PHE A 70 32.52 36.45 -16.30
CA PHE A 70 31.12 36.97 -16.29
C PHE A 70 30.12 35.83 -16.65
N PRO A 71 28.81 35.89 -16.33
CA PRO A 71 28.07 36.44 -15.18
C PRO A 71 27.23 35.33 -14.44
N PRO A 72 26.47 35.59 -13.36
CA PRO A 72 25.80 34.53 -12.59
C PRO A 72 24.48 34.03 -13.22
N ALA A 73 24.31 32.72 -13.31
CA ALA A 73 23.07 32.07 -13.74
C ALA A 73 22.07 31.88 -12.59
N LEU A 74 20.80 32.01 -12.95
CA LEU A 74 19.59 32.09 -12.14
C LEU A 74 19.37 30.89 -11.18
N ARG A 75 18.78 31.18 -10.01
CA ARG A 75 18.20 30.18 -9.09
C ARG A 75 16.80 29.78 -9.56
N PRO A 76 16.40 28.50 -9.41
CA PRO A 76 15.02 28.12 -9.16
C PRO A 76 14.77 28.10 -7.64
N GLU A 77 13.65 28.69 -7.18
CA GLU A 77 13.31 28.79 -5.76
C GLU A 77 12.51 27.58 -5.25
N SER A 78 12.66 27.33 -3.94
CA SER A 78 11.94 26.32 -3.17
C SER A 78 10.43 26.60 -3.07
N TYR A 79 9.60 25.58 -3.24
CA TYR A 79 8.18 25.63 -2.89
C TYR A 79 7.88 24.88 -1.59
N ALA A 80 7.68 25.63 -0.50
CA ALA A 80 7.02 25.17 0.72
C ALA A 80 6.29 26.33 1.42
N ALA A 81 4.95 26.28 1.38
CA ALA A 81 3.96 26.91 2.26
C ALA A 81 4.13 28.38 2.75
N ARG A 82 3.14 29.21 2.38
CA ARG A 82 2.53 30.22 3.29
C ARG A 82 1.01 30.18 3.18
N ARG A 83 0.30 30.33 4.31
CA ARG A 83 -1.17 30.48 4.36
C ARG A 83 -1.58 31.95 4.53
N SER A 84 -2.78 32.25 4.01
CA SER A 84 -3.76 33.26 4.44
C SER A 84 -3.34 34.72 4.64
N SER A 85 -3.80 35.57 3.71
CA SER A 85 -4.49 36.83 4.03
C SER A 85 -5.59 37.07 2.98
N GLU A 86 -6.68 37.73 3.37
CA GLU A 86 -7.90 37.91 2.58
C GLU A 86 -7.69 38.72 1.28
N TRP A 87 -8.54 38.51 0.26
CA TRP A 87 -9.30 39.57 -0.44
C TRP A 87 -10.28 39.04 -1.50
N SER A 88 -11.56 39.39 -1.34
CA SER A 88 -12.51 39.85 -2.37
C SER A 88 -12.42 39.30 -3.82
N THR A 89 -13.34 38.38 -4.14
CA THR A 89 -14.11 38.27 -5.40
C THR A 89 -13.65 39.01 -6.67
N THR A 90 -13.40 38.26 -7.74
CA THR A 90 -14.13 38.47 -9.02
C THR A 90 -14.19 37.18 -9.85
N THR A 91 -15.40 36.78 -10.22
CA THR A 91 -15.68 35.69 -11.16
C THR A 91 -15.47 36.14 -12.61
N ASN A 92 -15.11 35.21 -13.50
CA ASN A 92 -15.52 35.31 -14.90
C ASN A 92 -15.71 33.91 -15.51
N THR A 93 -16.98 33.50 -15.57
CA THR A 93 -17.49 32.41 -16.41
C THR A 93 -17.69 32.91 -17.83
N SER A 94 -17.41 32.08 -18.83
CA SER A 94 -17.78 32.33 -20.23
C SER A 94 -18.59 31.16 -20.79
N SER A 95 -19.90 31.23 -20.62
CA SER A 95 -20.86 30.48 -21.45
C SER A 95 -21.74 31.50 -22.18
N THR A 96 -21.79 31.39 -23.50
CA THR A 96 -22.43 32.37 -24.38
C THR A 96 -23.94 32.19 -24.37
N ALA A 97 -24.69 33.27 -24.14
CA ALA A 97 -26.14 33.30 -24.25
C ALA A 97 -26.58 34.19 -25.44
N LEU A 98 -27.71 33.85 -26.07
CA LEU A 98 -28.33 34.66 -27.12
C LEU A 98 -29.76 35.06 -26.74
N LEU A 99 -29.96 36.38 -26.69
CA LEU A 99 -31.17 37.13 -27.05
C LEU A 99 -32.46 36.98 -26.19
N ALA A 100 -32.81 38.10 -25.54
CA ALA A 100 -34.19 38.52 -25.24
C ALA A 100 -34.55 39.73 -26.14
N PRO A 101 -35.81 40.23 -26.15
CA PRO A 101 -36.18 41.29 -25.18
C PRO A 101 -37.67 41.42 -24.77
N SER A 102 -37.94 42.39 -23.86
CA SER A 102 -39.21 43.11 -23.55
C SER A 102 -40.34 42.36 -22.76
N THR A 103 -41.15 42.96 -21.86
CA THR A 103 -41.26 44.33 -21.30
C THR A 103 -42.12 44.43 -20.00
N SER A 104 -41.79 45.37 -19.09
CA SER A 104 -42.67 46.24 -18.23
C SER A 104 -43.59 45.73 -17.08
N ALA A 105 -43.65 46.56 -15.99
CA ALA A 105 -44.69 46.66 -14.92
C ALA A 105 -44.81 45.46 -13.92
N SER A 106 -45.49 45.47 -12.75
CA SER A 106 -45.88 46.44 -11.69
C SER A 106 -46.66 45.66 -10.58
N ALA A 107 -46.93 46.08 -9.33
CA ALA A 107 -46.32 46.97 -8.32
C ALA A 107 -47.07 46.80 -6.94
N SER A 108 -46.60 47.41 -5.82
CA SER A 108 -47.25 47.47 -4.47
C SER A 108 -47.24 46.16 -3.62
N SER A 109 -47.39 46.11 -2.28
CA SER A 109 -47.52 47.13 -1.21
C SER A 109 -47.14 46.58 0.20
N SER A 110 -46.68 47.50 1.08
CA SER A 110 -46.58 47.54 2.57
C SER A 110 -47.23 46.44 3.45
N THR A 111 -46.67 46.06 4.62
CA THR A 111 -46.54 46.80 5.91
C THR A 111 -45.69 45.94 6.92
N LEU A 112 -45.17 46.33 8.10
CA LEU A 112 -44.97 47.60 8.85
C LEU A 112 -43.81 47.43 9.92
N LEU A 113 -43.68 48.36 10.89
CA LEU A 113 -42.78 48.32 12.08
C LEU A 113 -43.57 48.73 13.36
N PRO A 114 -43.05 48.56 14.60
CA PRO A 114 -42.19 49.57 15.29
C PRO A 114 -41.01 48.95 16.11
N SER A 115 -39.78 49.49 16.19
CA SER A 115 -39.28 50.73 16.85
C SER A 115 -39.55 50.75 18.38
N LYS A 116 -38.60 50.97 19.33
CA LYS A 116 -37.59 52.06 19.48
C LYS A 116 -36.50 51.73 20.57
N PRO A 117 -35.56 52.64 20.99
CA PRO A 117 -34.18 52.31 21.41
C PRO A 117 -33.84 52.63 22.90
N PHE A 118 -32.55 52.57 23.29
CA PHE A 118 -31.77 53.38 24.30
C PHE A 118 -30.44 52.62 24.64
N ASP A 119 -29.37 53.16 25.22
CA ASP A 119 -28.52 54.35 24.90
C ASP A 119 -27.13 54.16 25.59
N LEU A 120 -26.12 55.01 25.31
CA LEU A 120 -24.75 54.92 25.90
C LEU A 120 -24.61 55.61 27.28
N GLU A 121 -23.71 55.12 28.14
CA GLU A 121 -22.59 55.92 28.74
C GLU A 121 -21.70 55.16 29.76
N SER A 122 -20.38 55.37 29.71
CA SER A 122 -19.49 55.77 30.84
C SER A 122 -18.01 55.81 30.39
N ALA A 123 -17.17 56.59 31.09
CA ALA A 123 -16.00 57.27 30.48
C ALA A 123 -14.66 57.17 31.26
N HIS A 124 -13.70 58.01 30.85
CA HIS A 124 -12.30 58.28 31.32
C HIS A 124 -11.22 57.43 30.61
N GLY A 125 -10.14 57.95 30.02
CA GLY A 125 -9.27 59.13 30.24
C GLY A 125 -7.81 58.59 30.22
N LEU A 126 -6.72 59.21 29.74
CA LEU A 126 -6.29 60.60 29.49
C LEU A 126 -5.09 60.60 28.48
N PHE A 127 -4.91 61.69 27.69
CA PHE A 127 -3.66 62.34 27.18
C PHE A 127 -2.38 61.53 26.76
N SER A 128 -1.53 61.95 25.80
CA SER A 128 -1.41 63.22 25.01
C SER A 128 -0.70 63.04 23.65
N SER A 129 -0.96 63.97 22.72
CA SER A 129 -0.05 64.66 21.74
C SER A 129 1.14 63.91 21.07
N SER A 130 1.51 64.15 19.80
CA SER A 130 1.42 65.44 19.08
C SER A 130 1.63 65.35 17.54
N ARG A 131 1.13 66.38 16.83
CA ARG A 131 1.66 66.99 15.58
C ARG A 131 1.62 66.23 14.23
N ASN A 132 0.55 66.57 13.49
CA ASN A 132 0.46 66.80 12.03
C ASN A 132 1.44 67.92 11.55
N PRO A 133 1.56 68.32 10.25
CA PRO A 133 0.91 67.85 9.00
C PRO A 133 1.82 67.88 7.70
N ILE A 134 1.17 67.84 6.51
CA ILE A 134 1.60 68.36 5.17
C ILE A 134 2.38 67.39 4.23
N ALA A 135 1.73 66.93 3.15
CA ALA A 135 1.99 67.39 1.77
C ALA A 135 1.18 66.60 0.70
N ARG A 136 0.39 67.31 -0.12
CA ARG A 136 -0.13 66.78 -1.41
C ARG A 136 0.98 66.74 -2.46
N LYS A 137 1.01 65.71 -3.31
CA LYS A 137 1.19 65.86 -4.78
C LYS A 137 0.84 64.58 -5.56
N ARG A 138 -0.37 64.53 -6.14
CA ARG A 138 -0.68 63.72 -7.34
C ARG A 138 -0.40 64.56 -8.59
N ARG A 139 0.41 64.05 -9.54
CA ARG A 139 0.30 64.19 -11.00
C ARG A 139 1.02 62.98 -11.62
N LEU A 140 0.37 62.03 -12.28
CA LEU A 140 -0.15 62.07 -13.67
C LEU A 140 0.93 62.46 -14.70
N HIS A 141 1.49 61.49 -15.44
CA HIS A 141 1.04 61.17 -16.81
C HIS A 141 1.76 59.98 -17.49
N LYS A 142 1.13 59.47 -18.57
CA LYS A 142 1.67 58.62 -19.65
C LYS A 142 2.00 57.15 -19.35
N ILE A 143 0.96 56.32 -19.45
CA ILE A 143 1.10 55.01 -20.12
C ILE A 143 1.47 55.28 -21.59
N ARG A 144 2.47 54.57 -22.12
CA ARG A 144 2.82 54.55 -23.54
C ARG A 144 2.89 53.09 -23.97
N THR A 145 2.15 52.74 -25.01
CA THR A 145 2.13 51.40 -25.62
C THR A 145 3.46 51.08 -26.30
N GLY A 146 3.86 49.81 -26.34
CA GLY A 146 5.11 49.38 -26.97
C GLY A 146 5.37 47.87 -26.98
N TYR A 147 4.88 47.20 -28.03
CA TYR A 147 5.42 45.99 -28.69
C TYR A 147 6.03 44.83 -27.89
N PHE A 148 5.38 43.66 -27.99
CA PHE A 148 6.02 42.35 -27.83
C PHE A 148 7.01 42.08 -28.99
N SER A 149 8.16 41.47 -28.68
CA SER A 149 9.20 41.16 -29.66
C SER A 149 9.03 39.76 -30.25
N TRP A 150 8.86 39.70 -31.58
CA TRP A 150 8.70 38.47 -32.37
C TRP A 150 9.85 37.43 -32.34
N PRO A 151 11.13 37.73 -32.05
CA PRO A 151 12.20 36.73 -32.16
C PRO A 151 12.06 35.49 -31.25
N LEU A 152 11.39 35.62 -30.11
CA LEU A 152 11.26 34.52 -29.14
C LEU A 152 10.35 33.39 -29.65
N VAL A 153 9.34 33.73 -30.45
CA VAL A 153 8.38 32.76 -31.00
C VAL A 153 9.01 31.97 -32.15
N CYS A 154 9.79 32.64 -33.02
CA CYS A 154 10.49 31.98 -34.13
C CYS A 154 11.52 30.94 -33.65
N GLY A 155 12.19 31.18 -32.51
CA GLY A 155 13.15 30.23 -31.94
C GLY A 155 12.53 28.92 -31.47
N ILE A 156 11.30 28.96 -30.93
CA ILE A 156 10.59 27.76 -30.44
C ILE A 156 10.11 26.91 -31.63
N VAL A 157 9.64 27.53 -32.71
CA VAL A 157 9.21 26.81 -33.92
C VAL A 157 10.39 26.10 -34.61
N ALA A 158 11.57 26.72 -34.66
CA ALA A 158 12.75 26.12 -35.29
C ALA A 158 13.22 24.83 -34.59
N VAL A 159 13.14 24.77 -33.26
CA VAL A 159 13.51 23.56 -32.49
C VAL A 159 12.51 22.43 -32.71
N LEU A 160 11.21 22.74 -32.77
CA LEU A 160 10.16 21.73 -33.01
C LEU A 160 10.26 21.12 -34.42
N VAL A 161 10.60 21.92 -35.43
CA VAL A 161 10.85 21.42 -36.80
C VAL A 161 12.07 20.48 -36.84
N LEU A 162 13.18 20.84 -36.19
CA LEU A 162 14.38 19.99 -36.13
C LEU A 162 14.14 18.64 -35.45
N VAL A 163 13.35 18.60 -34.37
CA VAL A 163 12.98 17.36 -33.68
C VAL A 163 12.07 16.48 -34.55
N HIS A 164 11.14 17.08 -35.32
CA HIS A 164 10.29 16.32 -36.24
C HIS A 164 11.10 15.70 -37.39
N THR A 165 12.00 16.47 -38.02
CA THR A 165 12.88 15.97 -39.09
C THR A 165 13.87 14.89 -38.66
N ALA A 166 14.13 14.74 -37.36
CA ALA A 166 14.99 13.67 -36.84
C ALA A 166 14.24 12.34 -36.60
N ILE A 167 12.91 12.40 -36.46
CA ILE A 167 12.06 11.23 -36.17
C ILE A 167 11.64 10.52 -37.47
N ASP A 168 11.31 11.27 -38.52
CA ASP A 168 10.97 10.70 -39.84
C ASP A 168 12.17 10.09 -40.59
N HIS A 169 13.40 10.28 -40.09
CA HIS A 169 14.62 9.73 -40.70
C HIS A 169 15.03 8.37 -40.13
N PHE A 170 14.32 7.85 -39.12
CA PHE A 170 14.54 6.53 -38.54
C PHE A 170 13.23 5.74 -38.50
N LEU A 171 13.10 4.77 -39.43
CA LEU A 171 11.97 3.84 -39.62
C LEU A 171 10.78 4.50 -40.36
N PRO A 172 10.14 3.79 -41.32
CA PRO A 172 9.22 2.72 -40.92
C PRO A 172 9.21 1.44 -41.77
N ASP A 173 9.03 0.33 -41.04
CA ASP A 173 8.06 -0.74 -41.26
C ASP A 173 7.74 -1.26 -42.68
N SER A 174 8.19 -2.49 -42.88
CA SER A 174 7.47 -3.54 -43.61
C SER A 174 5.98 -3.63 -43.24
N SER A 175 5.10 -3.78 -44.24
CA SER A 175 3.77 -4.35 -43.99
C SER A 175 3.19 -5.13 -45.18
N LEU A 176 2.64 -6.33 -44.89
CA LEU A 176 1.69 -7.12 -45.70
C LEU A 176 2.24 -7.81 -46.99
N LEU A 177 1.84 -9.03 -47.41
CA LEU A 177 1.01 -10.10 -46.81
C LEU A 177 1.13 -11.43 -47.64
N SER A 178 0.69 -12.55 -47.06
CA SER A 178 -0.07 -13.65 -47.73
C SER A 178 0.61 -14.77 -48.57
N LEU A 179 0.65 -15.97 -47.94
CA LEU A 179 0.20 -17.30 -48.42
C LEU A 179 0.92 -18.08 -49.55
N SER A 180 1.55 -19.21 -49.16
CA SER A 180 1.51 -20.59 -49.72
C SER A 180 2.70 -21.39 -49.10
N GLY A 181 2.77 -22.72 -48.99
CA GLY A 181 1.87 -23.85 -49.32
C GLY A 181 2.71 -25.13 -49.52
N GLY A 182 2.35 -26.27 -48.88
CA GLY A 182 3.10 -27.55 -48.98
C GLY A 182 3.91 -27.88 -47.70
N VAL A 183 3.57 -28.88 -46.89
CA VAL A 183 3.67 -30.35 -47.10
C VAL A 183 5.13 -30.85 -47.18
N TYR A 184 5.58 -31.55 -46.13
CA TYR A 184 5.99 -32.96 -46.26
C TYR A 184 5.91 -33.68 -44.90
N THR A 185 5.35 -34.89 -44.92
CA THR A 185 5.24 -35.82 -43.79
C THR A 185 6.44 -36.76 -43.75
N HIS A 186 6.81 -37.24 -42.56
CA HIS A 186 7.08 -38.66 -42.41
C HIS A 186 6.63 -39.14 -41.03
N ALA A 187 5.95 -40.29 -41.02
CA ALA A 187 5.43 -40.96 -39.84
C ALA A 187 5.88 -42.42 -39.87
N GLU A 188 6.09 -42.99 -38.68
CA GLU A 188 6.05 -44.42 -38.35
C GLU A 188 5.77 -44.43 -36.82
N GLN A 189 4.51 -44.52 -36.36
CA GLN A 189 3.62 -45.68 -36.30
C GLN A 189 4.21 -46.92 -35.59
N GLY A 190 3.65 -47.22 -34.41
CA GLY A 190 3.90 -48.43 -33.62
C GLY A 190 2.89 -48.53 -32.47
N THR A 191 1.76 -49.19 -32.71
CA THR A 191 0.56 -49.15 -31.85
C THR A 191 0.43 -50.33 -30.88
N VAL A 192 -0.05 -50.02 -29.65
CA VAL A 192 -0.97 -50.83 -28.80
C VAL A 192 -0.42 -52.16 -28.22
N TYR A 193 -0.48 -52.30 -26.89
CA TYR A 193 -1.40 -53.23 -26.19
C TYR A 193 -1.38 -53.04 -24.66
N ALA A 194 -2.53 -53.24 -24.02
CA ALA A 194 -2.62 -53.43 -22.58
C ALA A 194 -2.26 -54.88 -22.20
N GLY A 195 -1.52 -55.07 -21.12
CA GLY A 195 -1.07 -56.38 -20.65
C GLY A 195 -0.62 -56.33 -19.19
N GLN A 196 -0.88 -57.42 -18.46
CA GLN A 196 -0.73 -57.56 -17.02
C GLN A 196 0.45 -58.50 -16.68
N ALA A 197 0.97 -58.39 -15.45
CA ALA A 197 1.88 -59.31 -14.73
C ALA A 197 3.39 -58.99 -14.65
N ASP A 198 3.86 -58.96 -13.40
CA ASP A 198 5.05 -59.58 -12.81
C ASP A 198 6.46 -59.44 -13.42
N GLY A 199 7.34 -58.81 -12.64
CA GLY A 199 8.62 -59.42 -12.26
C GLY A 199 9.92 -58.90 -12.92
N GLY A 200 10.92 -58.62 -12.09
CA GLY A 200 12.32 -58.38 -12.50
C GLY A 200 12.71 -56.89 -12.47
N GLY A 201 13.62 -56.52 -11.57
CA GLY A 201 14.03 -55.13 -11.37
C GLY A 201 15.40 -54.78 -11.94
N SER A 202 15.74 -53.49 -11.83
CA SER A 202 17.12 -53.00 -11.78
C SER A 202 17.16 -51.74 -10.91
N ASP A 203 18.19 -51.59 -10.09
CA ASP A 203 18.31 -50.53 -9.09
C ASP A 203 18.32 -49.11 -9.69
N THR A 204 17.47 -48.23 -9.16
CA THR A 204 17.83 -46.92 -8.58
C THR A 204 16.53 -46.22 -8.11
N ALA A 205 16.25 -46.26 -6.81
CA ALA A 205 15.16 -45.48 -6.22
C ALA A 205 15.65 -44.83 -4.92
N PRO A 206 15.40 -43.52 -4.69
CA PRO A 206 15.70 -42.89 -3.41
C PRO A 206 14.74 -43.41 -2.33
N TYR A 207 15.24 -43.47 -1.09
CA TYR A 207 14.56 -44.12 0.03
C TYR A 207 13.26 -43.43 0.42
N HIS A 208 12.15 -44.18 0.45
CA HIS A 208 11.02 -43.86 1.31
C HIS A 208 11.31 -44.39 2.72
N VAL A 209 11.22 -43.54 3.74
CA VAL A 209 11.23 -43.93 5.15
C VAL A 209 9.88 -43.56 5.78
N ALA A 210 9.32 -44.48 6.54
CA ALA A 210 8.00 -44.31 7.14
C ALA A 210 8.02 -43.35 8.34
N ILE A 211 7.04 -42.46 8.41
CA ILE A 211 6.80 -41.65 9.62
C ILE A 211 6.17 -42.55 10.68
N GLY A 212 6.86 -42.70 11.81
CA GLY A 212 6.31 -43.33 13.00
C GLY A 212 5.32 -42.42 13.70
N ASP A 213 4.19 -42.97 14.13
CA ASP A 213 3.13 -42.26 14.85
C ASP A 213 3.60 -41.85 16.26
N ALA A 214 4.12 -40.63 16.38
CA ALA A 214 4.56 -40.02 17.63
C ALA A 214 3.42 -39.19 18.22
N GLY A 215 2.91 -39.62 19.37
CA GLY A 215 1.65 -39.11 19.94
C GLY A 215 1.63 -37.60 20.22
N ALA A 216 0.41 -37.05 20.17
CA ALA A 216 0.12 -35.65 20.45
C ALA A 216 0.70 -35.20 21.81
N GLY A 217 1.66 -34.27 21.78
CA GLY A 217 2.36 -33.77 22.97
C GLY A 217 3.74 -33.16 22.73
N ALA A 218 4.30 -33.23 21.51
CA ALA A 218 5.56 -32.58 21.17
C ALA A 218 5.37 -31.11 20.75
N ASP A 219 5.95 -30.19 21.52
CA ASP A 219 5.94 -28.75 21.27
C ASP A 219 6.92 -28.39 20.12
N SER A 220 6.40 -28.25 18.90
CA SER A 220 7.22 -28.22 17.68
C SER A 220 7.79 -26.84 17.30
N SER A 221 8.08 -25.97 18.28
CA SER A 221 8.51 -24.58 18.03
C SER A 221 10.00 -24.30 18.28
N ALA A 222 10.84 -25.34 18.41
CA ALA A 222 12.25 -25.18 18.72
C ALA A 222 13.07 -24.70 17.51
N LEU A 223 13.27 -23.38 17.41
CA LEU A 223 14.38 -22.79 16.62
C LEU A 223 15.72 -22.96 17.38
N LEU A 224 16.07 -24.20 17.70
CA LEU A 224 17.40 -24.57 18.19
C LEU A 224 18.39 -24.55 17.02
N GLY A 225 19.59 -23.98 17.24
CA GLY A 225 20.74 -24.19 16.34
C GLY A 225 21.29 -22.99 15.56
N VAL A 226 20.97 -21.73 15.88
CA VAL A 226 21.77 -20.60 15.33
C VAL A 226 23.16 -20.59 16.00
N MET A 227 24.24 -20.60 15.20
CA MET A 227 25.62 -20.78 15.70
C MET A 227 26.55 -19.64 15.26
N PRO A 228 27.65 -19.37 15.99
CA PRO A 228 28.59 -18.32 15.62
C PRO A 228 29.32 -18.67 14.33
N PHE A 229 29.27 -17.78 13.32
CA PHE A 229 30.15 -17.93 12.15
C PHE A 229 31.56 -17.48 12.56
N LYS A 230 32.44 -18.44 12.87
CA LYS A 230 33.79 -18.19 13.38
C LYS A 230 34.57 -17.23 12.48
N GLY A 231 35.08 -16.13 13.05
CA GLY A 231 35.79 -15.09 12.32
C GLY A 231 34.91 -14.12 11.52
N ASP A 232 33.58 -14.31 11.53
CA ASP A 232 32.61 -13.32 11.05
C ASP A 232 31.99 -12.55 12.21
N THR A 233 31.53 -11.32 11.95
CA THR A 233 30.75 -10.53 12.92
C THR A 233 29.50 -9.92 12.30
N THR A 234 29.35 -10.04 10.97
CA THR A 234 28.21 -9.58 10.17
C THR A 234 27.28 -10.73 9.76
N HIS A 235 27.65 -11.98 10.07
CA HIS A 235 26.82 -13.17 9.82
C HIS A 235 26.86 -14.15 10.99
N VAL A 236 25.82 -14.96 11.06
CA VAL A 236 25.69 -16.16 11.91
C VAL A 236 25.34 -17.36 11.03
N LEU A 237 25.59 -18.55 11.52
CA LEU A 237 25.21 -19.79 10.85
C LEU A 237 23.74 -20.10 11.18
N VAL A 238 22.89 -20.13 10.14
CA VAL A 238 21.47 -20.49 10.22
C VAL A 238 21.32 -21.92 9.67
N PRO A 239 20.76 -22.87 10.45
CA PRO A 239 20.67 -24.24 10.01
C PRO A 239 19.60 -24.39 8.92
N ILE A 240 19.95 -25.10 7.85
CA ILE A 240 18.98 -25.56 6.85
C ILE A 240 18.26 -26.75 7.45
N THR A 241 17.12 -26.50 8.05
CA THR A 241 16.19 -27.51 8.57
C THR A 241 15.08 -27.78 7.55
N PRO A 242 14.42 -28.96 7.60
CA PRO A 242 13.16 -29.17 6.91
C PRO A 242 12.16 -28.05 7.26
N LEU A 243 11.42 -27.56 6.26
CA LEU A 243 10.49 -26.45 6.45
C LEU A 243 9.51 -26.73 7.60
N PRO A 244 9.41 -25.87 8.63
CA PRO A 244 8.43 -26.05 9.68
C PRO A 244 7.01 -25.93 9.08
N PRO A 245 5.98 -26.50 9.75
CA PRO A 245 4.59 -26.35 9.34
C PRO A 245 4.24 -24.90 9.00
N SER A 246 3.50 -24.68 7.92
CA SER A 246 3.13 -23.32 7.50
C SER A 246 2.25 -22.65 8.56
N LEU A 247 2.35 -21.32 8.67
CA LEU A 247 1.51 -20.55 9.58
C LEU A 247 0.05 -20.68 9.14
N ASP A 248 -0.83 -21.03 10.07
CA ASP A 248 -2.27 -20.97 9.86
C ASP A 248 -2.71 -19.50 9.68
N LEU A 249 -3.15 -19.18 8.47
CA LEU A 249 -3.52 -17.84 8.03
C LEU A 249 -4.98 -17.52 8.36
N LEU A 250 -5.30 -16.22 8.39
CA LEU A 250 -6.65 -15.68 8.60
C LEU A 250 -7.27 -16.00 9.97
N ARG A 251 -6.43 -16.24 10.98
CA ARG A 251 -6.83 -16.37 12.39
C ARG A 251 -7.69 -15.20 12.89
N PRO A 252 -8.65 -15.43 13.81
CA PRO A 252 -9.55 -14.40 14.37
C PRO A 252 -8.85 -13.16 14.93
N ILE A 253 -9.55 -12.02 14.88
CA ILE A 253 -9.02 -10.72 15.31
C ILE A 253 -9.27 -10.52 16.82
N THR A 254 -8.21 -10.69 17.60
CA THR A 254 -8.24 -10.62 19.09
C THR A 254 -8.02 -9.22 19.66
N THR A 255 -7.70 -8.22 18.81
CA THR A 255 -7.46 -6.82 19.22
C THR A 255 -8.72 -5.94 19.17
N ARG A 256 -9.87 -6.52 18.80
CA ARG A 256 -11.15 -5.84 18.62
C ARG A 256 -11.77 -5.45 19.97
N PRO A 257 -12.39 -4.27 20.13
CA PRO A 257 -13.18 -3.96 21.33
C PRO A 257 -14.38 -4.93 21.51
N PRO A 258 -14.84 -5.16 22.75
CA PRO A 258 -15.96 -6.06 23.05
C PRO A 258 -17.23 -5.72 22.26
N HIS A 259 -18.03 -6.74 21.95
CA HIS A 259 -19.24 -6.62 21.14
C HIS A 259 -20.11 -5.41 21.53
N ARG A 260 -20.46 -5.28 22.83
CA ARG A 260 -21.31 -4.21 23.36
C ARG A 260 -20.80 -2.78 23.08
N VAL A 261 -19.50 -2.61 22.89
CA VAL A 261 -18.87 -1.31 22.60
C VAL A 261 -18.95 -1.02 21.10
N LEU A 262 -18.67 -2.02 20.26
CA LEU A 262 -18.75 -1.85 18.81
C LEU A 262 -20.19 -1.79 18.32
N SER A 263 -21.13 -2.54 18.89
CA SER A 263 -22.51 -2.55 18.41
C SER A 263 -23.20 -1.20 18.62
N THR A 264 -23.06 -0.57 19.79
CA THR A 264 -23.57 0.80 19.97
C THR A 264 -22.86 1.78 19.04
N TYR A 265 -21.52 1.71 18.97
CA TYR A 265 -20.74 2.64 18.14
C TYR A 265 -21.06 2.52 16.64
N TYR A 266 -21.33 1.31 16.15
CA TYR A 266 -21.70 1.07 14.76
C TYR A 266 -23.18 1.34 14.48
N LEU A 267 -24.07 1.26 15.46
CA LEU A 267 -25.47 1.66 15.28
C LEU A 267 -25.62 3.19 15.24
N ASP A 268 -25.20 3.90 16.30
CA ASP A 268 -25.51 5.31 16.49
C ASP A 268 -24.29 6.22 16.78
N GLY A 269 -23.07 5.65 16.79
CA GLY A 269 -21.84 6.39 17.07
C GLY A 269 -21.68 6.82 18.53
N THR A 270 -22.43 6.22 19.47
CA THR A 270 -22.25 6.43 20.91
C THR A 270 -21.30 5.43 21.53
N TYR A 271 -20.77 5.78 22.70
CA TYR A 271 -19.87 4.94 23.48
C TYR A 271 -20.45 4.70 24.88
N HIS A 272 -20.82 3.44 25.13
CA HIS A 272 -21.34 2.96 26.41
C HIS A 272 -20.29 2.11 27.13
N SER A 273 -19.81 2.59 28.28
CA SER A 273 -18.81 1.92 29.13
C SER A 273 -19.45 1.39 30.42
N GLU A 274 -20.20 0.29 30.28
CA GLU A 274 -20.45 -0.58 31.43
C GLU A 274 -19.42 -1.72 31.43
N GLY A 275 -18.74 -1.91 32.56
CA GLY A 275 -17.63 -2.87 32.72
C GLY A 275 -16.24 -2.32 32.37
N SER A 276 -15.22 -3.18 32.45
CA SER A 276 -13.82 -2.80 32.20
C SER A 276 -13.60 -2.30 30.77
N ALA A 277 -12.77 -1.27 30.63
CA ALA A 277 -12.23 -0.84 29.35
C ALA A 277 -11.48 -1.98 28.66
N ALA A 278 -11.61 -2.09 27.33
CA ALA A 278 -10.75 -2.94 26.53
C ALA A 278 -9.33 -2.35 26.54
N PRO A 279 -8.26 -3.13 26.78
CA PRO A 279 -6.91 -2.60 26.71
C PRO A 279 -6.59 -2.15 25.28
N GLN A 280 -5.92 -1.01 25.14
CA GLN A 280 -5.43 -0.57 23.83
C GLN A 280 -4.36 -1.54 23.34
N SER A 281 -4.57 -2.14 22.16
CA SER A 281 -3.60 -3.07 21.56
C SER A 281 -2.25 -2.38 21.35
N GLN A 282 -1.18 -3.00 21.84
CA GLN A 282 0.17 -2.61 21.44
C GLN A 282 0.45 -2.99 19.98
N LEU A 283 1.43 -2.31 19.39
CA LEU A 283 1.87 -2.47 18.02
C LEU A 283 3.23 -3.17 17.96
N ASP A 284 3.50 -3.86 16.86
CA ASP A 284 4.88 -4.22 16.50
C ASP A 284 5.48 -3.24 15.49
N MET A 285 6.81 -3.17 15.47
CA MET A 285 7.56 -2.59 14.34
C MET A 285 8.20 -3.74 13.56
N VAL A 286 8.07 -3.75 12.24
CA VAL A 286 8.79 -4.66 11.34
C VAL A 286 9.82 -3.82 10.57
N TYR A 287 11.11 -4.16 10.71
CA TYR A 287 12.21 -3.56 9.97
C TYR A 287 12.77 -4.54 8.95
N LEU A 288 12.90 -4.09 7.71
CA LEU A 288 13.65 -4.80 6.67
C LEU A 288 15.08 -4.23 6.60
N TRP A 289 16.10 -5.09 6.48
CA TRP A 289 17.49 -4.65 6.39
C TRP A 289 18.42 -5.67 5.71
N VAL A 290 19.33 -5.15 4.89
CA VAL A 290 20.45 -5.90 4.29
C VAL A 290 21.71 -5.01 4.25
N ASN A 291 22.87 -5.63 4.06
CA ASN A 291 24.16 -4.93 3.96
C ASN A 291 25.04 -5.48 2.83
N SER A 292 25.21 -4.67 1.80
CA SER A 292 25.96 -4.96 0.59
C SER A 292 27.48 -4.98 0.76
N THR A 293 28.01 -4.62 1.93
CA THR A 293 29.45 -4.76 2.22
C THR A 293 29.86 -6.21 2.54
N SER A 294 28.90 -7.12 2.74
CA SER A 294 29.13 -8.56 2.87
C SER A 294 29.58 -9.20 1.55
N ARG A 295 30.60 -10.06 1.59
CA ARG A 295 30.94 -10.93 0.46
C ARG A 295 29.79 -11.88 0.12
N PHE A 296 29.15 -12.52 1.11
CA PHE A 296 28.04 -13.44 0.87
C PHE A 296 26.88 -12.75 0.14
N PHE A 297 26.57 -11.50 0.52
CA PHE A 297 25.61 -10.66 -0.21
C PHE A 297 26.06 -10.43 -1.66
N GLN A 298 27.32 -10.02 -1.89
CA GLN A 298 27.80 -9.69 -3.23
C GLN A 298 27.87 -10.90 -4.15
N ASP A 299 28.36 -12.04 -3.66
CA ASP A 299 28.45 -13.28 -4.43
C ASP A 299 27.04 -13.77 -4.81
N ALA A 300 26.09 -13.74 -3.86
CA ALA A 300 24.68 -14.07 -4.09
C ALA A 300 23.98 -13.09 -5.06
N LEU A 301 24.19 -11.78 -4.90
CA LEU A 301 23.65 -10.73 -5.78
C LEU A 301 24.14 -10.91 -7.22
N VAL A 302 25.43 -11.20 -7.40
CA VAL A 302 26.02 -11.43 -8.72
C VAL A 302 25.48 -12.71 -9.36
N ALA A 303 25.38 -13.80 -8.59
CA ALA A 303 24.81 -15.06 -9.08
C ALA A 303 23.34 -14.89 -9.50
N LYS A 304 22.51 -14.29 -8.65
CA LYS A 304 21.08 -14.08 -8.92
C LYS A 304 20.84 -13.09 -10.06
N ALA A 305 21.64 -12.04 -10.17
CA ALA A 305 21.56 -11.11 -11.30
C ALA A 305 21.96 -11.76 -12.63
N ALA A 306 22.87 -12.74 -12.62
CA ALA A 306 23.20 -13.52 -13.81
C ALA A 306 22.05 -14.48 -14.18
N GLU A 307 21.45 -15.17 -13.21
CA GLU A 307 20.25 -16.01 -13.39
C GLU A 307 19.10 -15.23 -14.05
N GLU A 308 18.79 -14.03 -13.52
CA GLU A 308 17.68 -13.20 -13.99
C GLU A 308 18.03 -12.28 -15.18
N HIS A 309 19.25 -12.38 -15.73
CA HIS A 309 19.75 -11.54 -16.83
C HIS A 309 19.72 -10.02 -16.54
N VAL A 310 19.87 -9.64 -15.26
CA VAL A 310 19.79 -8.27 -14.76
C VAL A 310 21.14 -7.55 -14.92
N VAL A 311 21.23 -6.69 -15.94
CA VAL A 311 22.46 -5.95 -16.28
C VAL A 311 22.85 -4.95 -15.19
N GLY A 312 24.15 -4.82 -14.93
CA GLY A 312 24.69 -3.75 -14.07
C GLY A 312 24.37 -3.88 -12.58
N ALA A 313 24.17 -5.09 -12.06
CA ALA A 313 24.05 -5.32 -10.61
C ALA A 313 25.37 -4.98 -9.87
N ARG A 314 26.52 -5.38 -10.43
CA ARG A 314 27.86 -4.92 -10.02
C ARG A 314 27.97 -3.41 -10.24
N GLY A 315 27.81 -2.63 -9.17
CA GLY A 315 27.79 -1.17 -9.19
C GLY A 315 26.53 -0.54 -8.57
N ARG A 316 25.45 -1.31 -8.36
CA ARG A 316 24.23 -0.85 -7.67
C ARG A 316 24.24 -1.08 -6.15
N ALA A 317 25.33 -1.64 -5.60
CA ALA A 317 25.53 -1.91 -4.17
C ALA A 317 25.22 -0.72 -3.24
N ARG A 318 25.28 0.52 -3.73
CA ARG A 318 24.90 1.74 -3.00
C ARG A 318 23.45 1.75 -2.46
N ARG A 319 22.50 1.04 -3.11
CA ARG A 319 21.09 0.91 -2.70
C ARG A 319 20.82 -0.08 -1.55
N TRP A 320 21.84 -0.82 -1.14
CA TRP A 320 21.76 -1.87 -0.12
C TRP A 320 22.88 -1.73 0.89
N ARG A 321 23.51 -0.56 0.97
CA ARG A 321 24.70 -0.30 1.77
C ARG A 321 24.30 0.31 3.10
N ASP A 322 24.44 -0.46 4.18
CA ASP A 322 24.33 0.03 5.55
C ASP A 322 25.32 1.18 5.82
N ASN A 323 24.80 2.37 6.13
CA ASN A 323 25.57 3.52 6.61
C ASN A 323 25.42 3.71 8.14
N GLY A 324 24.78 2.75 8.83
CA GLY A 324 24.53 2.75 10.27
C GLY A 324 23.14 3.22 10.69
N GLU A 325 22.18 3.30 9.78
CA GLU A 325 20.80 3.81 9.91
C GLU A 325 19.88 2.93 10.77
N LEU A 326 19.93 1.60 10.61
CA LEU A 326 19.03 0.67 11.30
C LEU A 326 19.07 0.82 12.84
N ARG A 327 20.26 0.97 13.43
CA ARG A 327 20.43 1.09 14.89
C ARG A 327 19.70 2.33 15.45
N PRO A 328 19.96 3.57 14.97
CA PRO A 328 19.20 4.73 15.38
C PRO A 328 17.73 4.65 14.97
N ALA A 329 17.35 3.97 13.87
CA ALA A 329 15.95 3.79 13.49
C ALA A 329 15.19 3.00 14.55
N ILE A 330 15.67 1.79 14.90
CA ILE A 330 15.11 0.96 15.97
C ILE A 330 15.12 1.69 17.31
N ARG A 331 16.22 2.36 17.67
CA ARG A 331 16.28 3.16 18.92
C ARG A 331 15.26 4.30 18.92
N SER A 332 15.03 4.94 17.77
CA SER A 332 14.00 5.98 17.63
C SER A 332 12.60 5.42 17.89
N ALA A 333 12.28 4.27 17.31
CA ALA A 333 11.01 3.60 17.55
C ALA A 333 10.84 3.18 19.01
N VAL A 334 11.85 2.55 19.61
CA VAL A 334 11.79 2.14 21.03
C VAL A 334 11.66 3.33 21.99
N GLN A 335 12.36 4.44 21.71
CA GLN A 335 12.27 5.66 22.52
C GLN A 335 10.90 6.34 22.39
N HIS A 336 10.36 6.44 21.16
CA HIS A 336 9.22 7.31 20.88
C HIS A 336 7.86 6.60 20.91
N LEU A 337 7.80 5.29 20.68
CA LEU A 337 6.57 4.50 20.91
C LEU A 337 6.43 4.05 22.37
N GLY A 338 7.55 3.87 23.09
CA GLY A 338 7.55 3.62 24.54
C GLY A 338 6.73 2.39 24.95
N LYS A 339 5.51 2.62 25.46
CA LYS A 339 4.54 1.58 25.88
C LYS A 339 3.66 1.07 24.74
N ALA A 340 3.51 1.84 23.65
CA ALA A 340 2.74 1.42 22.48
C ALA A 340 3.45 0.30 21.71
N LEU A 341 4.77 0.19 21.80
CA LEU A 341 5.57 -0.85 21.16
C LEU A 341 5.62 -2.14 22.01
N ARG A 342 5.13 -3.24 21.44
CA ARG A 342 5.24 -4.61 21.98
C ARG A 342 6.59 -5.23 21.63
N ARG A 343 6.88 -5.38 20.33
CA ARG A 343 8.09 -6.04 19.81
C ARG A 343 8.59 -5.38 18.52
N VAL A 344 9.89 -5.48 18.28
CA VAL A 344 10.51 -5.19 16.99
C VAL A 344 10.83 -6.52 16.31
N HIS A 345 10.42 -6.70 15.07
CA HIS A 345 10.80 -7.82 14.21
C HIS A 345 11.81 -7.30 13.19
N LEU A 346 13.00 -7.87 13.16
CA LEU A 346 14.07 -7.53 12.21
C LEU A 346 14.17 -8.64 11.17
N VAL A 347 13.87 -8.34 9.92
CA VAL A 347 13.93 -9.27 8.79
C VAL A 347 15.19 -8.99 7.99
N THR A 348 16.04 -10.00 7.77
CA THR A 348 17.34 -9.84 7.08
C THR A 348 17.66 -10.98 6.11
N GLY A 349 18.53 -10.70 5.13
CA GLY A 349 18.93 -11.69 4.14
C GLY A 349 19.80 -12.82 4.70
N ASP A 350 19.64 -14.01 4.14
CA ASP A 350 20.47 -15.18 4.42
C ASP A 350 20.94 -15.84 3.11
N TYR A 351 22.21 -16.25 3.06
CA TYR A 351 22.89 -16.60 1.82
C TYR A 351 23.56 -17.97 1.89
N GLU A 352 23.60 -18.66 0.76
CA GLU A 352 24.39 -19.89 0.62
C GLU A 352 25.88 -19.56 0.47
N PHE A 353 26.74 -20.50 0.88
CA PHE A 353 28.19 -20.35 0.82
C PHE A 353 28.87 -21.71 0.55
N PRO A 354 30.04 -21.73 -0.13
CA PRO A 354 30.72 -22.97 -0.47
C PRO A 354 31.32 -23.63 0.79
N LEU A 355 30.70 -24.72 1.27
CA LEU A 355 31.08 -25.39 2.53
C LEU A 355 32.57 -25.74 2.61
N ASP A 356 33.20 -26.19 1.52
CA ASP A 356 34.63 -26.54 1.51
C ASP A 356 35.56 -25.34 1.74
N GLU A 357 35.17 -24.12 1.34
CA GLU A 357 35.97 -22.90 1.60
C GLU A 357 35.87 -22.46 3.07
N PHE A 358 34.74 -22.73 3.71
CA PHE A 358 34.43 -22.26 5.08
C PHE A 358 34.47 -23.37 6.14
N ARG A 359 34.89 -24.61 5.81
CA ARG A 359 34.91 -25.78 6.73
C ARG A 359 35.61 -25.47 8.06
N ASP A 360 36.76 -24.81 8.05
CA ASP A 360 37.52 -24.44 9.27
C ASP A 360 36.83 -23.38 10.16
N ARG A 361 35.74 -22.78 9.65
CA ARG A 361 34.91 -21.75 10.29
C ARG A 361 33.54 -22.28 10.76
N LEU A 362 33.22 -23.54 10.45
CA LEU A 362 32.04 -24.24 10.96
C LEU A 362 32.29 -24.80 12.38
N PRO A 363 31.23 -25.04 13.17
CA PRO A 363 31.28 -25.83 14.40
C PRO A 363 31.67 -27.29 14.11
N TYR A 364 32.23 -27.99 15.10
CA TYR A 364 32.60 -29.41 14.98
C TYR A 364 31.37 -30.33 15.18
N GLU A 365 31.43 -31.57 14.68
CA GLU A 365 30.34 -32.56 14.84
C GLU A 365 30.00 -32.81 16.33
N ASP A 366 31.00 -32.76 17.22
CA ASP A 366 30.84 -32.89 18.68
C ASP A 366 30.07 -31.71 19.34
N GLU A 367 29.85 -30.59 18.61
CA GLU A 367 29.12 -29.40 19.08
C GLU A 367 27.63 -29.42 18.67
N MET A 368 27.17 -30.45 17.94
CA MET A 368 25.77 -30.63 17.56
C MET A 368 25.00 -31.46 18.60
N GLU A 369 23.76 -31.06 18.92
CA GLU A 369 22.90 -31.84 19.83
C GLU A 369 22.47 -33.18 19.21
N GLU A 370 22.55 -34.27 20.00
CA GLU A 370 22.10 -35.59 19.56
C GLU A 370 20.61 -35.58 19.16
N GLY A 371 20.34 -35.87 17.87
CA GLY A 371 18.98 -36.06 17.35
C GLY A 371 18.45 -34.97 16.41
N VAL A 372 19.23 -33.91 16.11
CA VAL A 372 18.82 -32.88 15.14
C VAL A 372 19.38 -33.16 13.75
N GLU A 373 18.52 -33.43 12.78
CA GLU A 373 18.90 -33.59 11.36
C GLU A 373 19.03 -32.21 10.68
N VAL A 374 20.28 -31.80 10.42
CA VAL A 374 20.60 -30.52 9.76
C VAL A 374 21.11 -30.80 8.34
N LEU A 375 20.41 -30.26 7.34
CA LEU A 375 20.70 -30.48 5.90
C LEU A 375 21.85 -29.60 5.36
N GLY A 376 22.32 -28.64 6.16
CA GLY A 376 23.37 -27.70 5.79
C GLY A 376 23.24 -26.38 6.55
N TRP A 377 23.94 -25.34 6.08
CA TRP A 377 24.00 -24.04 6.75
C TRP A 377 23.89 -22.88 5.74
N LYS A 378 23.24 -21.79 6.14
CA LYS A 378 23.24 -20.49 5.46
C LYS A 378 23.92 -19.42 6.32
N ALA A 379 24.55 -18.44 5.66
CA ALA A 379 25.11 -17.26 6.29
C ALA A 379 24.00 -16.23 6.49
N GLY A 380 23.33 -16.27 7.66
CA GLY A 380 22.30 -15.30 8.03
C GLY A 380 22.93 -13.96 8.38
N GLN A 381 22.57 -12.90 7.66
CA GLN A 381 23.19 -11.58 7.83
C GLN A 381 22.61 -10.85 9.05
N ILE A 382 23.48 -10.22 9.84
CA ILE A 382 23.10 -9.59 11.10
C ILE A 382 23.87 -8.28 11.36
N PRO A 383 23.23 -7.24 11.92
CA PRO A 383 23.93 -6.01 12.26
C PRO A 383 24.98 -6.27 13.35
N THR A 384 26.21 -5.79 13.16
CA THR A 384 27.35 -6.08 14.06
C THR A 384 27.08 -5.68 15.51
N TRP A 385 26.29 -4.64 15.73
CA TRP A 385 25.93 -4.13 17.05
C TRP A 385 24.89 -4.97 17.78
N LEU A 386 24.14 -5.84 17.10
CA LEU A 386 23.07 -6.66 17.66
C LEU A 386 23.64 -7.86 18.43
N ASP A 387 23.15 -8.07 19.64
CA ASP A 387 23.41 -9.27 20.45
C ASP A 387 22.57 -10.43 19.91
N TRP A 388 23.16 -11.15 18.95
CA TRP A 388 22.48 -12.20 18.21
C TRP A 388 22.24 -13.45 19.05
N ASP A 389 23.18 -13.82 19.92
CA ASP A 389 23.01 -14.91 20.88
C ASP A 389 21.74 -14.69 21.71
N ARG A 390 21.57 -13.47 22.23
CA ARG A 390 20.42 -13.09 23.03
C ARG A 390 19.10 -13.02 22.25
N VAL A 391 19.13 -12.66 20.96
CA VAL A 391 17.94 -12.53 20.12
C VAL A 391 17.51 -13.88 19.54
N ALA A 392 18.45 -14.69 19.02
CA ALA A 392 18.16 -16.02 18.49
C ALA A 392 17.60 -16.96 19.58
N ASN A 393 18.22 -16.98 20.77
CA ASN A 393 17.70 -17.74 21.90
C ASN A 393 16.34 -17.23 22.40
N ALA A 394 15.97 -15.97 22.15
CA ALA A 394 14.64 -15.44 22.49
C ALA A 394 13.54 -15.86 21.50
N ASN A 395 13.90 -16.17 20.24
CA ASN A 395 12.97 -16.72 19.25
C ASN A 395 12.55 -18.17 19.61
N ALA A 396 13.52 -19.00 20.02
CA ALA A 396 13.33 -20.45 20.21
C ALA A 396 12.34 -20.82 21.34
N VAL A 397 12.21 -19.98 22.37
CA VAL A 397 11.44 -20.27 23.59
C VAL A 397 9.96 -19.82 23.47
N GLY A 398 9.47 -19.58 22.25
CA GLY A 398 8.08 -19.15 22.01
C GLY A 398 7.67 -17.90 22.81
N ALA A 399 8.64 -17.03 23.09
CA ALA A 399 8.64 -16.28 24.35
C ALA A 399 7.56 -15.18 24.43
N SER A 400 6.41 -15.53 25.01
CA SER A 400 5.55 -14.62 25.77
C SER A 400 6.18 -14.22 27.12
N ALA A 401 7.29 -14.87 27.50
CA ALA A 401 7.99 -14.69 28.76
C ALA A 401 9.51 -14.52 28.57
N SER A 402 9.95 -13.32 28.18
CA SER A 402 11.32 -12.88 28.45
C SER A 402 11.34 -11.38 28.74
N ALA A 403 11.73 -11.01 29.96
CA ALA A 403 11.85 -9.61 30.41
C ALA A 403 13.01 -8.84 29.74
N ASN A 404 13.60 -9.38 28.66
CA ASN A 404 14.93 -9.00 28.18
C ASN A 404 15.10 -8.93 26.65
N GLY A 405 14.09 -9.28 25.85
CA GLY A 405 14.14 -9.28 24.38
C GLY A 405 13.06 -8.39 23.74
N LYS A 406 13.41 -7.14 23.38
CA LYS A 406 12.53 -6.26 22.59
C LYS A 406 12.58 -6.54 21.08
N ILE A 407 13.58 -7.30 20.62
CA ILE A 407 13.81 -7.63 19.21
C ILE A 407 13.68 -9.13 19.01
N ALA A 408 12.95 -9.53 17.97
CA ALA A 408 12.99 -10.85 17.34
C ALA A 408 13.64 -10.70 15.96
N TRP A 409 14.35 -11.73 15.49
CA TRP A 409 15.07 -11.73 14.22
C TRP A 409 14.58 -12.85 13.31
N HIS A 410 14.45 -12.59 12.01
CA HIS A 410 13.90 -13.52 11.03
C HIS A 410 14.74 -13.47 9.74
N PRO A 411 15.38 -14.57 9.29
CA PRO A 411 15.99 -14.61 7.96
C PRO A 411 14.94 -14.61 6.85
N HIS A 412 15.28 -14.12 5.65
CA HIS A 412 14.38 -14.12 4.49
C HIS A 412 13.83 -15.53 4.20
N SER A 413 14.66 -16.57 4.32
CA SER A 413 14.23 -17.95 4.09
C SER A 413 13.17 -18.48 5.08
N GLU A 414 13.00 -17.88 6.27
CA GLU A 414 11.93 -18.22 7.21
C GLU A 414 10.56 -17.71 6.72
N VAL A 415 10.52 -16.45 6.24
CA VAL A 415 9.28 -15.76 5.87
C VAL A 415 8.83 -16.04 4.43
N PHE A 416 9.74 -16.39 3.52
CA PHE A 416 9.42 -16.80 2.15
C PHE A 416 8.71 -18.17 2.15
N ARG A 417 7.38 -18.11 2.33
CA ARG A 417 6.44 -19.22 2.39
C ARG A 417 5.27 -18.97 1.43
N LEU A 418 4.58 -20.04 1.06
CA LEU A 418 3.36 -19.97 0.25
C LEU A 418 2.09 -20.08 1.11
N PRO A 419 0.95 -19.52 0.65
CA PRO A 419 -0.31 -19.65 1.36
C PRO A 419 -0.76 -21.12 1.35
N LYS A 420 -0.96 -21.68 2.54
CA LYS A 420 -1.52 -23.03 2.72
C LYS A 420 -2.76 -22.99 3.60
N ASP A 421 -3.84 -23.63 3.15
CA ASP A 421 -5.05 -23.83 3.95
C ASP A 421 -4.96 -25.19 4.65
N HIS A 422 -5.05 -25.20 5.98
CA HIS A 422 -4.88 -26.40 6.82
C HIS A 422 -3.66 -27.28 6.45
N GLY A 423 -2.56 -26.63 6.03
CA GLY A 423 -1.30 -27.29 5.62
C GLY A 423 -1.21 -27.68 4.14
N VAL A 424 -2.31 -27.60 3.38
CA VAL A 424 -2.36 -27.88 1.94
C VAL A 424 -2.17 -26.56 1.17
N LEU A 425 -1.30 -26.52 0.15
CA LEU A 425 -1.06 -25.31 -0.66
C LEU A 425 -2.36 -24.75 -1.26
N ASP A 426 -2.50 -23.44 -1.47
CA ASP A 426 -3.66 -22.86 -2.19
C ASP A 426 -3.98 -23.61 -3.50
N GLY A 427 -5.25 -23.95 -3.74
CA GLY A 427 -5.69 -24.71 -4.92
C GLY A 427 -5.26 -24.13 -6.28
N ARG A 428 -5.06 -22.81 -6.40
CA ARG A 428 -4.60 -22.13 -7.63
C ARG A 428 -3.08 -22.25 -7.86
N LEU A 429 -2.32 -22.60 -6.81
CA LEU A 429 -0.87 -22.77 -6.87
C LEU A 429 -0.45 -24.24 -7.02
N ARG A 430 -1.38 -25.19 -6.96
CA ARG A 430 -1.10 -26.63 -7.11
C ARG A 430 -0.91 -26.99 -8.59
N ASP A 431 0.24 -27.54 -8.94
CA ASP A 431 0.46 -28.26 -10.20
C ASP A 431 0.29 -29.79 -10.04
N GLY A 432 0.21 -30.25 -8.78
CA GLY A 432 -0.01 -31.65 -8.43
C GLY A 432 1.26 -32.44 -8.16
N THR A 433 2.44 -31.80 -8.17
CA THR A 433 3.74 -32.47 -7.97
C THR A 433 4.20 -32.51 -6.51
N GLY A 434 3.61 -31.72 -5.62
CA GLY A 434 3.87 -31.75 -4.17
C GLY A 434 5.23 -31.20 -3.71
N GLN A 435 6.13 -30.85 -4.64
CA GLN A 435 7.43 -30.19 -4.35
C GLN A 435 7.36 -28.65 -4.50
N GLU A 436 6.16 -28.13 -4.73
CA GLU A 436 5.86 -26.76 -5.20
C GLU A 436 6.50 -25.66 -4.34
N GLU A 437 6.34 -25.69 -3.00
CA GLU A 437 6.87 -24.63 -2.13
C GLU A 437 8.40 -24.61 -2.08
N GLN A 438 9.07 -25.76 -2.01
CA GLN A 438 10.53 -25.80 -1.90
C GLN A 438 11.19 -25.38 -3.22
N LYS A 439 10.67 -25.88 -4.35
CA LYS A 439 11.10 -25.46 -5.69
C LYS A 439 10.87 -23.97 -5.94
N TRP A 440 9.72 -23.43 -5.52
CA TRP A 440 9.46 -21.99 -5.59
C TRP A 440 10.43 -21.18 -4.70
N ARG A 441 10.80 -21.66 -3.51
CA ARG A 441 11.79 -20.99 -2.65
C ARG A 441 13.19 -20.97 -3.27
N GLU A 442 13.61 -22.06 -3.92
CA GLU A 442 14.86 -22.12 -4.69
C GLU A 442 14.86 -21.12 -5.85
N GLU A 443 13.70 -20.91 -6.48
CA GLU A 443 13.55 -19.89 -7.53
C GLU A 443 13.52 -18.45 -6.97
N ALA A 444 12.80 -18.21 -5.87
CA ALA A 444 12.54 -16.89 -5.30
C ALA A 444 13.68 -16.33 -4.44
N LEU A 445 14.52 -17.20 -3.87
CA LEU A 445 15.62 -16.79 -2.99
C LEU A 445 16.99 -16.86 -3.70
N PRO A 446 17.98 -16.08 -3.21
CA PRO A 446 17.81 -14.92 -2.34
C PRO A 446 17.15 -13.76 -3.09
N SER A 447 16.25 -13.02 -2.44
CA SER A 447 15.63 -11.81 -3.00
C SER A 447 16.31 -10.54 -2.50
N PHE A 448 16.41 -9.55 -3.39
CA PHE A 448 16.98 -8.21 -3.15
C PHE A 448 15.95 -7.08 -3.41
N ASP A 449 14.69 -7.43 -3.72
CA ASP A 449 13.60 -6.46 -3.84
C ASP A 449 12.79 -6.37 -2.54
N SER A 450 12.65 -5.14 -2.02
CA SER A 450 11.81 -4.92 -0.83
C SER A 450 10.36 -5.30 -1.09
N PHE A 451 9.80 -5.13 -2.29
CA PHE A 451 8.38 -5.42 -2.53
C PHE A 451 8.05 -6.89 -2.28
N GLU A 452 8.96 -7.77 -2.70
CA GLU A 452 8.79 -9.21 -2.57
C GLU A 452 9.20 -9.76 -1.19
N ILE A 453 10.02 -9.02 -0.43
CA ILE A 453 10.26 -9.30 1.00
C ILE A 453 9.07 -8.79 1.84
N GLU A 454 8.59 -7.57 1.56
CA GLU A 454 7.41 -6.96 2.17
C GLU A 454 6.18 -7.88 1.94
N SER A 455 6.05 -8.51 0.76
CA SER A 455 4.92 -9.42 0.45
C SER A 455 4.86 -10.66 1.35
N ARG A 456 5.95 -10.96 2.08
CA ARG A 456 6.12 -12.14 2.94
C ARG A 456 6.09 -11.85 4.44
N VAL A 457 5.93 -10.60 4.88
CA VAL A 457 5.86 -10.27 6.33
C VAL A 457 4.66 -10.90 7.04
N GLY A 458 3.61 -11.28 6.30
CA GLY A 458 2.42 -11.97 6.84
C GLY A 458 2.67 -13.36 7.44
N TRP A 459 3.86 -13.94 7.21
CA TRP A 459 4.31 -15.23 7.77
C TRP A 459 5.23 -15.09 8.99
N ILE A 460 5.57 -13.87 9.43
CA ILE A 460 6.36 -13.64 10.64
C ILE A 460 5.65 -14.27 11.85
N SER A 461 6.31 -15.24 12.49
CA SER A 461 5.72 -15.94 13.64
C SER A 461 5.50 -15.00 14.83
N GLY A 462 4.30 -15.06 15.41
CA GLY A 462 3.92 -14.26 16.57
C GLY A 462 3.74 -12.76 16.31
N LEU A 463 3.67 -12.31 15.05
CA LEU A 463 3.36 -10.92 14.66
C LEU A 463 2.00 -10.48 15.24
N SER A 464 1.95 -9.26 15.79
CA SER A 464 0.73 -8.61 16.28
C SER A 464 -0.26 -8.39 15.13
N GLU A 465 -1.55 -8.35 15.45
CA GLU A 465 -2.58 -8.01 14.47
C GLU A 465 -2.37 -6.61 13.89
N ASN A 466 -1.93 -5.67 14.73
CA ASN A 466 -1.63 -4.29 14.36
C ASN A 466 -0.12 -4.08 14.38
N PHE A 467 0.49 -3.72 13.25
CA PHE A 467 1.93 -3.49 13.15
C PHE A 467 2.29 -2.34 12.22
N VAL A 468 3.54 -1.91 12.30
CA VAL A 468 4.11 -0.82 11.48
C VAL A 468 5.30 -1.36 10.72
N LEU A 469 5.20 -1.37 9.39
CA LEU A 469 6.27 -1.75 8.48
C LEU A 469 7.18 -0.55 8.21
N SER A 470 8.50 -0.74 8.30
CA SER A 470 9.49 0.32 8.20
C SER A 470 10.73 -0.19 7.46
N ASN A 471 11.31 0.66 6.62
CA ASN A 471 12.69 0.49 6.20
C ASN A 471 13.63 1.04 7.29
N ASP A 472 14.91 0.70 7.21
CA ASP A 472 15.97 1.15 8.11
C ASP A 472 16.30 2.64 7.97
N ASP A 473 16.01 3.25 6.82
CA ASP A 473 16.17 4.67 6.53
C ASP A 473 15.05 5.58 7.12
N MET A 474 14.11 5.00 7.88
CA MET A 474 12.95 5.68 8.46
C MET A 474 13.04 5.84 9.99
N PHE A 475 12.74 7.06 10.48
CA PHE A 475 12.94 7.47 11.88
C PHE A 475 11.69 8.11 12.47
N ILE A 476 11.44 7.83 13.75
CA ILE A 476 10.43 8.51 14.57
C ILE A 476 11.14 9.61 15.37
N LEU A 477 10.73 10.88 15.20
CA LEU A 477 11.40 12.05 15.80
C LEU A 477 10.71 12.62 17.04
N SER A 478 9.46 12.22 17.29
CA SER A 478 8.62 12.68 18.39
C SER A 478 7.86 11.51 19.02
N PRO A 479 7.49 11.56 20.31
CA PRO A 479 6.61 10.54 20.90
C PRO A 479 5.32 10.34 20.10
N LEU A 480 4.93 9.08 19.91
CA LEU A 480 3.70 8.64 19.22
C LEU A 480 2.96 7.62 20.09
N SER A 481 1.63 7.64 20.04
CA SER A 481 0.78 6.63 20.70
C SER A 481 0.41 5.51 19.72
N ALA A 482 -0.18 4.42 20.21
CA ALA A 482 -0.67 3.37 19.30
C ALA A 482 -1.74 3.91 18.33
N SER A 483 -2.54 4.90 18.76
CA SER A 483 -3.54 5.59 17.94
C SER A 483 -2.96 6.47 16.83
N ASP A 484 -1.66 6.75 16.80
CA ASP A 484 -1.05 7.30 15.58
C ASP A 484 -1.06 6.26 14.44
N PHE A 485 -1.19 4.95 14.70
CA PHE A 485 -1.16 3.90 13.66
C PHE A 485 -2.44 3.04 13.61
N HIS A 486 -3.10 2.80 14.75
CA HIS A 486 -4.38 2.08 14.81
C HIS A 486 -5.22 2.54 16.01
N HIS A 487 -6.47 2.98 15.76
CA HIS A 487 -7.41 3.40 16.79
C HIS A 487 -8.43 2.29 17.10
N PRO A 488 -8.67 1.90 18.37
CA PRO A 488 -9.53 0.76 18.70
C PRO A 488 -10.95 0.77 18.10
N LEU A 489 -11.56 1.94 17.91
CA LEU A 489 -12.89 2.08 17.26
C LEU A 489 -12.84 2.41 15.76
N LEU A 490 -11.75 3.02 15.28
CA LEU A 490 -11.67 3.60 13.94
C LEU A 490 -10.68 2.87 13.02
N GLY A 491 -10.12 1.76 13.51
CA GLY A 491 -9.19 0.88 12.80
C GLY A 491 -7.88 1.55 12.39
N THR A 492 -7.33 1.09 11.27
CA THR A 492 -5.97 1.40 10.81
C THR A 492 -5.85 2.85 10.30
N VAL A 493 -4.76 3.52 10.64
CA VAL A 493 -4.49 4.90 10.24
C VAL A 493 -3.73 4.94 8.92
N VAL A 494 -4.46 5.15 7.82
CA VAL A 494 -3.93 5.26 6.46
C VAL A 494 -3.45 6.69 6.14
N ARG A 495 -2.41 6.79 5.31
CA ARG A 495 -1.70 8.04 5.00
C ARG A 495 -1.43 8.15 3.50
N PHE A 496 -2.42 8.63 2.78
CA PHE A 496 -2.30 8.86 1.34
C PHE A 496 -2.04 10.33 1.02
N GLU A 497 -1.37 10.57 -0.10
CA GLU A 497 -1.11 11.88 -0.65
C GLU A 497 -2.33 12.31 -1.50
N PRO A 498 -3.13 13.30 -1.06
CA PRO A 498 -4.37 13.72 -1.72
C PRO A 498 -4.13 14.56 -3.00
N SER A 499 -2.88 14.88 -3.34
CA SER A 499 -2.52 15.54 -4.58
C SER A 499 -2.99 14.75 -5.81
N PRO A 500 -3.81 15.34 -6.70
CA PRO A 500 -4.19 14.72 -7.98
C PRO A 500 -3.02 14.44 -8.92
N GLN A 501 -1.83 15.00 -8.65
CA GLN A 501 -0.61 14.78 -9.43
C GLN A 501 0.06 13.44 -9.12
N LEU A 502 -0.29 12.79 -8.00
CA LEU A 502 0.30 11.53 -7.53
C LEU A 502 -0.75 10.41 -7.42
N LEU A 503 -1.74 10.41 -8.33
CA LEU A 503 -2.67 9.29 -8.44
C LEU A 503 -2.03 8.12 -9.21
N VAL A 504 -1.95 6.97 -8.57
CA VAL A 504 -1.48 5.70 -9.14
C VAL A 504 -2.58 5.12 -10.02
N LYS A 505 -2.32 5.04 -11.33
CA LYS A 505 -3.25 4.53 -12.33
C LYS A 505 -3.24 3.00 -12.38
N PRO A 506 -4.37 2.33 -12.69
CA PRO A 506 -4.41 0.90 -12.94
C PRO A 506 -3.97 0.57 -14.38
N VAL A 507 -2.74 0.95 -14.74
CA VAL A 507 -2.19 0.83 -16.10
C VAL A 507 -0.81 0.22 -16.00
N PHE A 508 -0.63 -0.98 -16.56
CA PHE A 508 0.66 -1.67 -16.55
C PHE A 508 1.14 -1.90 -17.99
N THR A 509 2.10 -1.09 -18.42
CA THR A 509 2.70 -1.12 -19.76
C THR A 509 4.04 -1.89 -19.73
N PRO A 510 4.52 -2.43 -20.86
CA PRO A 510 5.74 -3.25 -20.89
C PRO A 510 7.01 -2.56 -20.37
N ASP A 511 7.09 -1.23 -20.41
CA ASP A 511 8.18 -0.43 -19.85
C ASP A 511 8.17 -0.38 -18.31
N LEU A 512 7.00 -0.57 -17.68
CA LEU A 512 6.87 -0.63 -16.22
C LEU A 512 7.32 -1.98 -15.65
N LEU A 513 7.34 -3.05 -16.45
CA LEU A 513 7.69 -4.42 -16.03
C LEU A 513 9.09 -4.55 -15.40
N SER A 514 10.06 -3.80 -15.90
CA SER A 514 11.45 -3.83 -15.41
C SER A 514 11.93 -2.44 -14.98
N THR A 515 11.01 -1.61 -14.46
CA THR A 515 11.32 -0.24 -14.03
C THR A 515 12.03 -0.26 -12.66
N PRO A 516 13.20 0.39 -12.49
CA PRO A 516 13.99 0.32 -11.26
C PRO A 516 13.39 1.05 -10.04
N GLY A 517 12.26 1.74 -10.22
CA GLY A 517 11.58 2.54 -9.20
C GLY A 517 10.19 1.99 -8.84
N GLU A 518 9.58 2.55 -7.80
CA GLU A 518 8.31 2.05 -7.23
C GLU A 518 7.09 2.11 -8.17
N TRP A 519 7.10 2.93 -9.22
CA TRP A 519 5.95 3.15 -10.10
C TRP A 519 5.49 1.92 -10.89
N GLY A 520 6.36 0.94 -11.12
CA GLY A 520 5.98 -0.35 -11.71
C GLY A 520 5.07 -1.14 -10.77
N GLY A 521 5.61 -1.51 -9.60
CA GLY A 521 4.88 -2.25 -8.57
C GLY A 521 3.62 -1.55 -8.05
N LEU A 522 3.62 -0.22 -7.97
CA LEU A 522 2.43 0.57 -7.60
C LEU A 522 1.31 0.45 -8.65
N GLN A 523 1.63 0.59 -9.93
CA GLN A 523 0.60 0.53 -10.99
C GLN A 523 0.14 -0.92 -11.25
N HIS A 524 1.02 -1.91 -11.06
CA HIS A 524 0.63 -3.31 -11.05
C HIS A 524 -0.34 -3.62 -9.90
N ALA A 525 -0.01 -3.22 -8.66
CA ALA A 525 -0.93 -3.33 -7.52
C ALA A 525 -2.29 -2.65 -7.77
N SER A 526 -2.28 -1.47 -8.40
CA SER A 526 -3.51 -0.76 -8.79
C SER A 526 -4.32 -1.51 -9.85
N LEU A 527 -3.65 -2.21 -10.78
CA LEU A 527 -4.29 -3.10 -11.76
C LEU A 527 -4.90 -4.32 -11.06
N LEU A 528 -4.22 -4.97 -10.12
CA LEU A 528 -4.75 -6.11 -9.35
C LEU A 528 -6.01 -5.73 -8.57
N LEU A 529 -5.99 -4.59 -7.85
CA LEU A 529 -7.20 -4.07 -7.20
C LEU A 529 -8.31 -3.77 -8.21
N SER A 530 -7.97 -3.35 -9.42
CA SER A 530 -8.96 -3.03 -10.47
C SER A 530 -9.47 -4.26 -11.25
N LYS A 531 -8.87 -5.46 -11.04
CA LYS A 531 -9.46 -6.75 -11.42
C LYS A 531 -10.58 -7.16 -10.43
N ARG A 532 -10.43 -6.83 -9.13
CA ARG A 532 -11.35 -7.26 -8.05
C ARG A 532 -12.40 -6.23 -7.62
N PHE A 533 -12.09 -4.96 -7.80
CA PHE A 533 -12.85 -3.79 -7.34
C PHE A 533 -12.94 -2.77 -8.48
N PRO A 534 -13.73 -1.69 -8.35
CA PRO A 534 -13.87 -0.68 -9.39
C PRO A 534 -12.53 -0.16 -9.92
N SER A 535 -12.40 -0.08 -11.25
CA SER A 535 -11.20 0.45 -11.89
C SER A 535 -11.12 1.97 -11.73
N ARG A 536 -10.15 2.44 -10.94
CA ARG A 536 -9.94 3.87 -10.66
C ARG A 536 -8.49 4.18 -10.31
N PRO A 537 -7.99 5.39 -10.62
CA PRO A 537 -6.76 5.90 -10.03
C PRO A 537 -6.91 6.01 -8.51
N ARG A 538 -5.88 5.60 -7.78
CA ARG A 538 -5.85 5.58 -6.30
C ARG A 538 -4.71 6.45 -5.78
N MET A 539 -4.87 7.06 -4.61
CA MET A 539 -3.87 7.99 -4.07
C MET A 539 -2.53 7.28 -3.76
N TYR A 540 -1.41 7.92 -4.06
CA TYR A 540 -0.09 7.49 -3.60
C TYR A 540 -0.05 7.40 -2.06
N MET A 541 0.77 6.50 -1.52
CA MET A 541 0.95 6.36 -0.08
C MET A 541 2.30 6.98 0.30
N HIS A 542 2.32 7.84 1.32
CA HIS A 542 3.54 8.55 1.69
C HIS A 542 4.67 7.60 2.12
N HIS A 543 5.88 7.86 1.62
CA HIS A 543 7.10 7.11 1.95
C HIS A 543 7.58 7.41 3.39
N MET A 544 6.96 6.73 4.36
CA MET A 544 7.21 6.77 5.80
C MET A 544 6.75 5.44 6.45
N PRO A 545 6.98 5.19 7.75
CA PRO A 545 6.54 3.96 8.41
C PRO A 545 5.03 3.70 8.21
N LYS A 546 4.72 2.53 7.67
CA LYS A 546 3.42 2.16 7.08
C LYS A 546 2.61 1.35 8.10
N ALA A 547 1.44 1.84 8.52
CA ALA A 547 0.54 1.09 9.40
C ALA A 547 -0.20 0.00 8.60
N LEU A 548 -0.10 -1.26 9.02
CA LEU A 548 -0.72 -2.41 8.36
C LEU A 548 -1.39 -3.34 9.39
N THR A 549 -2.34 -4.15 8.93
CA THR A 549 -2.89 -5.25 9.73
C THR A 549 -2.49 -6.60 9.16
N ARG A 550 -2.15 -7.54 10.04
CA ARG A 550 -1.75 -8.90 9.69
C ARG A 550 -2.87 -9.60 8.91
N SER A 551 -4.12 -9.39 9.30
CA SER A 551 -5.30 -9.95 8.65
C SER A 551 -5.43 -9.52 7.19
N LEU A 552 -5.15 -8.24 6.87
CA LEU A 552 -5.25 -7.72 5.49
C LEU A 552 -4.06 -8.12 4.62
N VAL A 553 -2.85 -8.22 5.20
CA VAL A 553 -1.70 -8.81 4.48
C VAL A 553 -2.00 -10.25 4.10
N GLN A 554 -2.55 -11.04 5.04
CA GLN A 554 -2.93 -12.43 4.78
C GLN A 554 -4.11 -12.56 3.81
N GLU A 555 -5.11 -11.65 3.84
CA GLU A 555 -6.15 -11.59 2.80
C GLU A 555 -5.54 -11.27 1.42
N ALA A 556 -4.64 -10.31 1.30
CA ALA A 556 -3.97 -10.00 0.04
C ALA A 556 -3.18 -11.22 -0.49
N SER A 557 -2.45 -11.91 0.38
CA SER A 557 -1.71 -13.14 0.05
C SER A 557 -2.59 -14.28 -0.46
N VAL A 558 -3.85 -14.36 -0.02
CA VAL A 558 -4.83 -15.34 -0.52
C VAL A 558 -5.53 -14.81 -1.77
N MET A 559 -6.04 -13.58 -1.77
CA MET A 559 -6.78 -13.01 -2.90
C MET A 559 -5.95 -13.02 -4.18
N PHE A 560 -4.69 -12.59 -4.09
CA PHE A 560 -3.75 -12.46 -5.21
C PHE A 560 -2.65 -13.53 -5.15
N ALA A 561 -2.98 -14.74 -4.68
CA ALA A 561 -2.01 -15.82 -4.46
C ALA A 561 -1.12 -16.11 -5.68
N GLU A 562 -1.70 -16.18 -6.89
CA GLU A 562 -0.96 -16.37 -8.13
C GLU A 562 -0.07 -15.17 -8.48
N ASP A 563 -0.63 -13.96 -8.55
CA ASP A 563 0.09 -12.75 -8.93
C ASP A 563 1.27 -12.49 -7.96
N LEU A 564 1.04 -12.59 -6.64
CA LEU A 564 2.07 -12.39 -5.61
C LEU A 564 3.11 -13.52 -5.55
N THR A 565 2.74 -14.77 -5.85
CA THR A 565 3.70 -15.89 -5.90
C THR A 565 4.62 -15.77 -7.12
N LYS A 566 4.09 -15.34 -8.27
CA LYS A 566 4.88 -15.02 -9.46
C LYS A 566 5.75 -13.78 -9.25
N ALA A 567 5.20 -12.70 -8.69
CA ALA A 567 5.94 -11.49 -8.38
C ALA A 567 7.13 -11.80 -7.46
N ALA A 568 6.93 -12.60 -6.42
CA ALA A 568 7.97 -12.95 -5.46
C ALA A 568 9.13 -13.80 -5.99
N THR A 569 9.05 -14.30 -7.23
CA THR A 569 10.23 -14.89 -7.90
C THR A 569 11.19 -13.84 -8.46
N ARG A 570 10.83 -12.55 -8.46
CA ARG A 570 11.67 -11.46 -8.98
C ARG A 570 12.60 -10.99 -7.86
N ALA A 571 13.86 -11.40 -7.90
CA ALA A 571 14.85 -10.94 -6.91
C ALA A 571 15.25 -9.47 -7.09
N PHE A 572 14.86 -8.84 -8.22
CA PHE A 572 15.14 -7.44 -8.55
C PHE A 572 13.95 -6.78 -9.27
N ARG A 573 13.68 -5.50 -9.00
CA ARG A 573 12.71 -4.67 -9.75
C ARG A 573 13.01 -4.57 -11.25
N GLU A 574 14.28 -4.64 -11.62
CA GLU A 574 14.69 -4.63 -13.02
C GLU A 574 14.62 -6.02 -13.69
N SER A 575 14.08 -7.03 -12.99
CA SER A 575 13.88 -8.37 -13.54
C SER A 575 12.88 -8.37 -14.69
N ARG A 576 13.02 -9.38 -15.56
CA ARG A 576 12.04 -9.72 -16.60
C ARG A 576 11.31 -11.04 -16.33
N ARG A 577 11.60 -11.69 -15.19
CA ARG A 577 10.84 -12.85 -14.70
C ARG A 577 9.45 -12.40 -14.21
N GLY A 578 8.48 -13.31 -14.23
CA GLY A 578 7.12 -13.06 -13.71
C GLY A 578 6.34 -12.01 -14.52
N GLU A 579 5.34 -11.42 -13.87
CA GLU A 579 4.39 -10.47 -14.49
C GLU A 579 4.55 -9.04 -13.95
N GLY A 580 5.62 -8.78 -13.20
CA GLY A 580 5.92 -7.49 -12.55
C GLY A 580 5.86 -7.56 -11.03
N ASP A 581 6.59 -6.67 -10.36
CA ASP A 581 6.59 -6.56 -8.89
C ASP A 581 5.22 -6.08 -8.39
N VAL A 582 4.94 -6.20 -7.09
CA VAL A 582 3.71 -5.66 -6.47
C VAL A 582 4.05 -4.90 -5.18
N GLU A 583 3.82 -3.59 -5.15
CA GLU A 583 4.00 -2.80 -3.91
C GLU A 583 2.90 -3.21 -2.90
N ILE A 584 3.25 -4.09 -1.98
CA ILE A 584 2.29 -4.76 -1.09
C ILE A 584 1.66 -3.83 -0.06
N ALA A 585 2.39 -2.84 0.46
CA ALA A 585 1.90 -2.04 1.57
C ALA A 585 0.86 -1.03 1.08
N TRP A 586 1.05 -0.51 -0.14
CA TRP A 586 0.09 0.26 -0.90
C TRP A 586 -1.10 -0.62 -1.31
N LEU A 587 -0.85 -1.84 -1.81
CA LEU A 587 -1.90 -2.82 -2.13
C LEU A 587 -2.81 -3.07 -0.92
N VAL A 588 -2.23 -3.39 0.23
CA VAL A 588 -2.93 -3.73 1.48
C VAL A 588 -3.67 -2.52 2.07
N ALA A 589 -3.06 -1.33 2.04
CA ALA A 589 -3.70 -0.11 2.52
C ALA A 589 -4.94 0.27 1.69
N HIS A 590 -4.88 0.12 0.36
CA HIS A 590 -6.05 0.33 -0.52
C HIS A 590 -7.02 -0.85 -0.52
N LEU A 591 -6.56 -2.08 -0.31
CA LEU A 591 -7.41 -3.25 -0.13
C LEU A 591 -8.37 -3.04 1.06
N GLY A 592 -7.88 -2.54 2.20
CA GLY A 592 -8.74 -2.19 3.34
C GLY A 592 -9.85 -1.18 2.98
N VAL A 593 -9.52 -0.15 2.18
CA VAL A 593 -10.46 0.88 1.72
C VAL A 593 -11.53 0.31 0.77
N GLU A 594 -11.14 -0.57 -0.16
CA GLU A 594 -12.07 -1.22 -1.09
C GLU A 594 -12.91 -2.31 -0.41
N ARG A 595 -12.36 -3.06 0.54
CA ARG A 595 -13.09 -4.07 1.34
C ARG A 595 -14.10 -3.44 2.29
N TRP A 596 -13.80 -2.26 2.86
CA TRP A 596 -14.78 -1.48 3.62
C TRP A 596 -15.98 -1.09 2.75
N ARG A 597 -15.73 -0.60 1.54
CA ARG A 597 -16.77 -0.24 0.57
C ARG A 597 -17.64 -1.44 0.19
N GLU A 598 -17.00 -2.56 -0.13
CA GLU A 598 -17.65 -3.83 -0.45
C GLU A 598 -18.53 -4.31 0.72
N ALA A 599 -18.00 -4.29 1.95
CA ALA A 599 -18.71 -4.70 3.15
C ALA A 599 -19.91 -3.79 3.50
N LEU A 600 -19.81 -2.47 3.30
CA LEU A 600 -20.95 -1.55 3.46
C LEU A 600 -22.09 -1.89 2.50
N LEU A 601 -21.77 -2.02 1.21
CA LEU A 601 -22.77 -2.32 0.18
C LEU A 601 -23.37 -3.72 0.36
N TRP A 602 -22.57 -4.70 0.76
CA TRP A 602 -23.05 -6.06 1.03
C TRP A 602 -23.95 -6.13 2.26
N SER A 603 -23.54 -5.49 3.37
CA SER A 603 -24.32 -5.42 4.61
C SER A 603 -25.72 -4.84 4.37
N TRP A 604 -25.81 -3.80 3.53
CA TRP A 604 -27.10 -3.23 3.17
C TRP A 604 -27.84 -4.10 2.13
N ALA A 605 -27.28 -4.27 0.93
CA ALA A 605 -28.03 -4.85 -0.19
C ALA A 605 -28.38 -6.33 0.02
N VAL A 606 -27.46 -7.12 0.59
CA VAL A 606 -27.65 -8.56 0.80
C VAL A 606 -28.24 -8.82 2.20
N ALA A 607 -27.53 -8.48 3.26
CA ALA A 607 -27.93 -8.89 4.61
C ALA A 607 -29.13 -8.12 5.20
N LYS A 608 -29.24 -6.81 4.96
CA LYS A 608 -30.38 -6.01 5.47
C LYS A 608 -31.59 -6.09 4.54
N VAL A 609 -31.40 -5.84 3.24
CA VAL A 609 -32.49 -5.61 2.29
C VAL A 609 -32.94 -6.89 1.59
N GLY A 610 -32.02 -7.77 1.19
CA GLY A 610 -32.35 -9.11 0.70
C GLY A 610 -32.94 -10.00 1.80
N GLY A 611 -32.45 -9.84 3.04
CA GLY A 611 -32.92 -10.58 4.20
C GLY A 611 -32.81 -12.10 4.03
N GLU A 612 -33.53 -12.86 4.86
CA GLU A 612 -33.53 -14.34 4.81
C GLU A 612 -33.96 -14.92 3.45
N ALA A 613 -34.74 -14.18 2.65
CA ALA A 613 -35.17 -14.60 1.32
C ALA A 613 -34.09 -14.42 0.24
N GLY A 614 -33.04 -13.64 0.49
CA GLY A 614 -32.03 -13.31 -0.51
C GLY A 614 -32.56 -12.49 -1.69
N GLU A 615 -33.73 -11.84 -1.56
CA GLU A 615 -34.47 -11.21 -2.67
C GLU A 615 -34.98 -9.81 -2.32
N TRP A 616 -34.96 -8.93 -3.32
CA TRP A 616 -35.50 -7.59 -3.28
C TRP A 616 -36.95 -7.56 -3.79
N GLY A 617 -37.89 -7.73 -2.85
CA GLY A 617 -39.33 -7.54 -3.06
C GLY A 617 -39.82 -6.13 -2.72
N ASP A 618 -41.12 -5.99 -2.41
CA ASP A 618 -41.75 -4.69 -2.17
C ASP A 618 -41.17 -3.94 -0.96
N GLY A 619 -40.72 -4.65 0.07
CA GLY A 619 -40.01 -4.03 1.21
C GLY A 619 -38.68 -3.39 0.81
N ALA A 620 -37.96 -3.95 -0.16
CA ALA A 620 -36.72 -3.37 -0.68
C ALA A 620 -36.98 -2.09 -1.48
N ARG A 621 -38.11 -2.02 -2.21
CA ARG A 621 -38.54 -0.82 -2.92
C ARG A 621 -38.85 0.31 -1.96
N GLU A 622 -39.52 0.02 -0.84
CA GLU A 622 -39.83 1.02 0.17
C GLU A 622 -38.56 1.52 0.90
N GLU A 623 -37.62 0.62 1.24
CA GLU A 623 -36.30 1.00 1.78
C GLU A 623 -35.56 1.93 0.79
N VAL A 624 -35.55 1.64 -0.51
CA VAL A 624 -34.94 2.52 -1.53
C VAL A 624 -35.65 3.88 -1.58
N ARG A 625 -36.99 3.90 -1.53
CA ARG A 625 -37.77 5.15 -1.49
C ARG A 625 -37.45 5.98 -0.23
N GLU A 626 -37.32 5.36 0.92
CA GLU A 626 -36.97 6.01 2.19
C GLU A 626 -35.54 6.58 2.17
N VAL A 627 -34.55 5.75 1.84
CA VAL A 627 -33.12 6.12 1.81
C VAL A 627 -32.84 7.23 0.80
N LEU A 628 -33.40 7.13 -0.41
CA LEU A 628 -33.23 8.13 -1.46
C LEU A 628 -34.24 9.28 -1.38
N LYS A 629 -35.17 9.25 -0.42
CA LYS A 629 -36.21 10.27 -0.16
C LYS A 629 -37.07 10.57 -1.40
N ILE A 630 -37.34 9.54 -2.19
CA ILE A 630 -38.09 9.62 -3.45
C ILE A 630 -39.54 10.00 -3.12
N LYS A 631 -39.99 11.12 -3.68
CA LYS A 631 -41.39 11.57 -3.58
C LYS A 631 -42.12 11.23 -4.88
N PRO A 632 -43.41 10.86 -4.83
CA PRO A 632 -44.23 10.83 -6.04
C PRO A 632 -44.30 12.23 -6.66
N GLY A 633 -44.15 12.31 -7.98
CA GLY A 633 -44.30 13.55 -8.75
C GLY A 633 -45.74 14.04 -8.79
N GLN A 634 -45.99 15.17 -9.47
CA GLN A 634 -47.31 15.81 -9.53
C GLN A 634 -48.39 14.90 -10.15
N ASP A 635 -48.01 14.04 -11.09
CA ASP A 635 -48.88 13.06 -11.76
C ASP A 635 -48.71 11.62 -11.21
N GLY A 636 -47.95 11.45 -10.11
CA GLY A 636 -47.62 10.14 -9.52
C GLY A 636 -46.43 9.42 -10.14
N GLU A 637 -45.88 9.93 -11.25
CA GLU A 637 -44.62 9.43 -11.84
C GLU A 637 -43.42 9.72 -10.94
N VAL A 638 -42.36 8.91 -11.08
CA VAL A 638 -41.10 9.05 -10.34
C VAL A 638 -40.02 9.52 -11.31
N GLU A 639 -39.29 10.58 -10.96
CA GLU A 639 -38.12 11.04 -11.72
C GLU A 639 -37.01 9.98 -11.66
N ASP A 640 -36.39 9.64 -12.80
CA ASP A 640 -35.31 8.65 -12.86
C ASP A 640 -34.06 9.09 -12.11
N GLU A 641 -33.66 10.36 -12.29
CA GLU A 641 -32.46 10.94 -11.68
C GLU A 641 -32.75 11.51 -10.29
N VAL A 642 -32.32 10.81 -9.25
CA VAL A 642 -32.49 11.23 -7.86
C VAL A 642 -31.23 11.91 -7.34
N MET A 643 -31.34 13.19 -6.98
CA MET A 643 -30.23 13.95 -6.38
C MET A 643 -30.02 13.60 -4.90
N VAL A 644 -28.87 12.99 -4.61
CA VAL A 644 -28.41 12.72 -3.24
C VAL A 644 -27.51 13.87 -2.77
N VAL A 645 -27.71 14.32 -1.53
CA VAL A 645 -26.85 15.29 -0.84
C VAL A 645 -26.38 14.67 0.47
N LYS A 646 -25.06 14.55 0.64
CA LYS A 646 -24.46 13.96 1.85
C LYS A 646 -24.70 14.86 3.06
N GLY A 647 -25.26 14.29 4.11
CA GLY A 647 -25.45 14.95 5.40
C GLY A 647 -24.13 15.22 6.12
N LYS A 648 -24.08 16.30 6.90
CA LYS A 648 -22.92 16.61 7.75
C LYS A 648 -22.70 15.49 8.76
N ARG A 649 -21.46 15.00 8.86
CA ARG A 649 -21.03 14.02 9.86
C ARG A 649 -20.28 14.65 11.02
N SER A 650 -20.37 13.98 12.16
CA SER A 650 -19.83 14.40 13.46
C SER A 650 -18.99 13.31 14.13
N THR A 651 -18.61 12.24 13.41
CA THR A 651 -17.86 11.09 13.95
C THR A 651 -16.56 11.48 14.66
N LEU A 652 -15.80 12.42 14.09
CA LEU A 652 -14.53 12.89 14.68
C LEU A 652 -14.69 14.05 15.68
N GLU A 653 -15.88 14.64 15.85
CA GLU A 653 -16.06 15.87 16.66
C GLU A 653 -15.89 15.66 18.18
N ASP A 654 -16.24 14.48 18.71
CA ASP A 654 -16.10 14.15 20.14
C ASP A 654 -15.13 12.99 20.42
N ILE A 655 -14.40 12.50 19.40
CA ILE A 655 -13.64 11.25 19.50
C ILE A 655 -12.63 11.28 20.65
N GLU A 656 -11.98 12.42 20.90
CA GLU A 656 -11.09 12.61 22.06
C GLU A 656 -11.80 12.32 23.40
N ALA A 657 -13.06 12.73 23.55
CA ALA A 657 -13.86 12.47 24.74
C ALA A 657 -14.35 11.01 24.83
N ILE A 658 -14.56 10.32 23.70
CA ILE A 658 -14.81 8.87 23.66
C ILE A 658 -13.55 8.12 24.09
N THR A 659 -12.43 8.35 23.40
CA THR A 659 -11.14 7.69 23.60
C THR A 659 -10.63 7.88 25.03
N LYS A 660 -10.76 9.09 25.58
CA LYS A 660 -10.44 9.38 26.99
C LYS A 660 -11.36 8.66 27.98
N ARG A 661 -12.67 8.57 27.72
CA ARG A 661 -13.60 7.78 28.56
C ARG A 661 -13.31 6.29 28.50
N ALA A 662 -12.83 5.80 27.36
CA ALA A 662 -12.41 4.42 27.17
C ALA A 662 -11.03 4.09 27.77
N GLY A 663 -10.29 5.08 28.30
CA GLY A 663 -8.95 4.86 28.84
C GLY A 663 -7.88 4.60 27.77
N TRP A 664 -8.16 4.94 26.50
CA TRP A 664 -7.23 4.86 25.39
C TRP A 664 -6.48 6.19 25.18
N GLU A 665 -5.33 6.12 24.52
CA GLU A 665 -4.57 7.29 24.07
C GLU A 665 -5.10 7.79 22.73
N MET A 666 -5.25 9.11 22.58
CA MET A 666 -5.43 9.76 21.26
C MET A 666 -4.11 9.76 20.47
N PRO A 667 -4.13 9.93 19.13
CA PRO A 667 -2.91 10.17 18.35
C PRO A 667 -2.15 11.38 18.91
N SER A 668 -0.83 11.24 19.06
CA SER A 668 0.04 12.26 19.64
C SER A 668 0.48 13.31 18.62
N LYS A 669 0.53 12.94 17.33
CA LYS A 669 1.00 13.82 16.23
C LYS A 669 0.15 13.76 14.97
N SER A 670 -0.70 12.75 14.81
CA SER A 670 -1.52 12.56 13.62
C SER A 670 -2.87 13.25 13.78
N THR A 671 -3.24 14.08 12.81
CA THR A 671 -4.58 14.70 12.75
C THR A 671 -5.48 13.82 11.89
N TYR A 672 -6.49 13.20 12.49
CA TYR A 672 -7.55 12.52 11.76
C TYR A 672 -8.38 13.54 10.98
N THR A 673 -8.61 13.34 9.68
CA THR A 673 -9.46 14.22 8.86
C THR A 673 -10.64 13.50 8.22
N PHE A 674 -10.61 12.17 8.13
CA PHE A 674 -11.74 11.35 7.69
C PHE A 674 -11.75 9.99 8.40
N SER A 675 -12.94 9.49 8.73
CA SER A 675 -13.17 8.14 9.27
C SER A 675 -14.02 7.33 8.29
N SER A 676 -13.71 6.04 8.13
CA SER A 676 -14.52 5.07 7.38
C SER A 676 -16.00 5.04 7.83
N MET A 677 -16.29 5.36 9.09
CA MET A 677 -17.65 5.53 9.61
C MET A 677 -18.43 6.69 8.95
N ASP A 678 -17.79 7.54 8.15
CA ASP A 678 -18.42 8.60 7.35
C ASP A 678 -18.55 8.22 5.85
N GLY A 679 -18.38 6.93 5.52
CA GLY A 679 -18.64 6.32 4.22
C GLY A 679 -17.39 5.81 3.53
N HIS A 680 -17.35 5.89 2.20
CA HIS A 680 -16.15 5.59 1.42
C HIS A 680 -15.17 6.77 1.43
N LEU A 681 -13.87 6.51 1.23
CA LEU A 681 -12.83 7.54 1.24
C LEU A 681 -13.05 8.53 0.08
N PRO A 682 -13.32 9.82 0.31
CA PRO A 682 -13.51 10.78 -0.77
C PRO A 682 -12.18 11.04 -1.51
N PRO A 683 -12.20 11.53 -2.76
CA PRO A 683 -10.99 11.85 -3.52
C PRO A 683 -10.11 12.96 -2.92
N ARG A 684 -10.65 13.76 -1.98
CA ARG A 684 -9.96 14.87 -1.29
C ARG A 684 -10.27 14.85 0.22
N PRO A 685 -9.74 13.88 0.98
CA PRO A 685 -10.00 13.73 2.42
C PRO A 685 -9.25 14.79 3.27
N ASP A 686 -8.43 15.62 2.64
CA ASP A 686 -7.69 16.75 3.23
C ASP A 686 -8.49 18.06 3.26
N ILE A 687 -9.57 18.16 2.48
CA ILE A 687 -10.45 19.33 2.45
C ILE A 687 -11.77 18.99 3.13
N ASN A 688 -12.18 19.81 4.09
CA ASN A 688 -13.52 19.74 4.67
C ASN A 688 -14.54 20.31 3.66
N ILE A 689 -15.07 19.44 2.81
CA ILE A 689 -16.15 19.75 1.88
C ILE A 689 -17.46 19.68 2.65
N ILE A 690 -18.09 20.84 2.88
CA ILE A 690 -19.29 20.99 3.74
C ILE A 690 -20.51 20.20 3.21
N SER A 691 -20.57 19.97 1.90
CA SER A 691 -21.63 19.19 1.23
C SER A 691 -21.11 18.57 -0.06
N THR A 692 -21.14 17.24 -0.17
CA THR A 692 -21.04 16.52 -1.45
C THR A 692 -22.43 16.19 -1.97
N SER A 693 -22.58 16.10 -3.28
CA SER A 693 -23.82 15.69 -3.94
C SER A 693 -23.52 14.88 -5.19
N CYS A 694 -24.39 13.95 -5.50
CA CYS A 694 -24.32 13.06 -6.65
C CYS A 694 -25.75 12.75 -7.13
N SER A 695 -25.90 12.09 -8.28
CA SER A 695 -27.20 11.61 -8.76
C SER A 695 -27.21 10.10 -8.91
N ILE A 696 -28.40 9.51 -8.80
CA ILE A 696 -28.68 8.10 -8.98
C ILE A 696 -29.78 8.00 -10.04
N SER A 697 -29.45 7.44 -11.22
CA SER A 697 -30.46 6.98 -12.19
C SER A 697 -31.00 5.63 -11.73
N LEU A 698 -32.29 5.56 -11.44
CA LEU A 698 -32.98 4.35 -11.00
C LEU A 698 -32.97 3.26 -12.08
N LEU A 699 -33.16 3.65 -13.34
CA LEU A 699 -33.09 2.78 -14.52
C LEU A 699 -31.74 2.05 -14.60
N LYS A 700 -30.65 2.76 -14.27
CA LYS A 700 -29.27 2.27 -14.33
C LYS A 700 -28.85 1.50 -13.07
N CYS A 701 -29.20 2.01 -11.89
CA CYS A 701 -28.67 1.49 -10.63
C CYS A 701 -29.44 0.26 -10.10
N PHE A 702 -30.73 0.10 -10.44
CA PHE A 702 -31.57 -0.97 -9.89
C PHE A 702 -32.27 -1.82 -10.97
N ALA A 703 -33.09 -1.21 -11.84
CA ALA A 703 -33.64 -1.77 -13.09
C ALA A 703 -34.66 -0.77 -13.71
N PRO A 704 -34.97 -0.86 -15.03
CA PRO A 704 -35.89 0.06 -15.68
C PRO A 704 -37.31 0.15 -15.11
N ASP A 705 -37.80 -0.93 -14.50
CA ASP A 705 -39.12 -1.04 -13.88
C ASP A 705 -39.02 -1.26 -12.36
N PHE A 706 -37.85 -1.09 -11.74
CA PHE A 706 -37.57 -1.52 -10.36
C PHE A 706 -38.63 -1.06 -9.33
N LEU A 707 -39.06 0.20 -9.40
CA LEU A 707 -40.01 0.80 -8.46
C LEU A 707 -41.49 0.59 -8.79
N SER A 708 -41.82 0.07 -9.97
CA SER A 708 -43.19 -0.11 -10.49
C SER A 708 -43.58 -1.57 -10.74
N SER A 709 -42.60 -2.44 -10.95
CA SER A 709 -42.71 -3.89 -11.04
C SER A 709 -42.85 -4.50 -9.65
N SER A 710 -43.64 -5.57 -9.48
CA SER A 710 -43.64 -6.38 -8.25
C SER A 710 -42.61 -7.51 -8.27
N THR A 711 -42.00 -7.79 -9.42
CA THR A 711 -41.06 -8.90 -9.66
C THR A 711 -39.88 -8.86 -8.68
N PRO A 712 -39.62 -9.89 -7.86
CA PRO A 712 -38.44 -9.93 -7.00
C PRO A 712 -37.14 -9.97 -7.81
N TYR A 713 -36.08 -9.35 -7.29
CA TYR A 713 -34.73 -9.39 -7.85
C TYR A 713 -33.77 -10.07 -6.87
N PRO A 714 -32.88 -11.00 -7.28
CA PRO A 714 -31.92 -11.59 -6.35
C PRO A 714 -30.97 -10.53 -5.80
N ALA A 715 -30.85 -10.45 -4.47
CA ALA A 715 -30.12 -9.39 -3.77
C ALA A 715 -28.65 -9.31 -4.16
N GLN A 716 -28.04 -10.47 -4.49
CA GLN A 716 -26.66 -10.54 -4.96
C GLN A 716 -26.44 -9.84 -6.31
N GLU A 717 -27.43 -9.82 -7.21
CA GLU A 717 -27.29 -9.19 -8.52
C GLU A 717 -27.39 -7.67 -8.41
N ILE A 718 -28.28 -7.17 -7.54
CA ILE A 718 -28.33 -5.75 -7.17
C ILE A 718 -27.01 -5.33 -6.51
N PHE A 719 -26.49 -6.13 -5.57
CA PHE A 719 -25.19 -5.91 -4.95
C PHE A 719 -24.06 -5.87 -5.99
N ARG A 720 -23.98 -6.84 -6.93
CA ARG A 720 -22.99 -6.85 -8.01
C ARG A 720 -23.10 -5.59 -8.88
N ASN A 721 -24.32 -5.17 -9.23
CA ASN A 721 -24.56 -4.00 -10.07
C ASN A 721 -24.02 -2.72 -9.43
N ILE A 722 -24.44 -2.40 -8.19
CA ILE A 722 -24.02 -1.16 -7.49
C ILE A 722 -22.56 -1.20 -7.00
N THR A 723 -21.99 -2.39 -6.79
CA THR A 723 -20.64 -2.53 -6.25
C THR A 723 -19.57 -2.56 -7.34
N PHE A 724 -19.79 -3.25 -8.45
CA PHE A 724 -18.76 -3.49 -9.47
C PHE A 724 -19.11 -2.92 -10.85
N VAL A 725 -20.35 -3.09 -11.32
CA VAL A 725 -20.76 -2.69 -12.69
C VAL A 725 -20.95 -1.17 -12.81
N HIS A 726 -21.65 -0.58 -11.85
CA HIS A 726 -21.95 0.85 -11.75
C HIS A 726 -21.50 1.38 -10.38
N PRO A 727 -20.18 1.46 -10.13
CA PRO A 727 -19.63 1.82 -8.83
C PRO A 727 -20.03 3.23 -8.36
N GLU A 728 -20.33 4.14 -9.29
CA GLU A 728 -20.90 5.46 -9.02
C GLU A 728 -22.28 5.39 -8.34
N CYS A 729 -23.11 4.38 -8.66
CA CYS A 729 -24.36 4.11 -7.96
C CYS A 729 -24.07 3.73 -6.50
N GLY A 730 -23.12 2.81 -6.27
CA GLY A 730 -22.72 2.39 -4.93
C GLY A 730 -22.08 3.51 -4.10
N ASP A 731 -21.22 4.32 -4.70
CA ASP A 731 -20.57 5.45 -4.02
C ASP A 731 -21.60 6.52 -3.61
N CYS A 732 -22.57 6.81 -4.48
CA CYS A 732 -23.63 7.76 -4.20
C CYS A 732 -24.65 7.22 -3.16
N LEU A 733 -24.96 5.92 -3.24
CA LEU A 733 -25.80 5.22 -2.28
C LEU A 733 -25.16 5.15 -0.88
N ILE A 734 -23.84 4.98 -0.77
CA ILE A 734 -23.12 5.07 0.51
C ILE A 734 -23.32 6.47 1.11
N ASP A 735 -23.23 7.55 0.33
CA ASP A 735 -23.52 8.91 0.80
C ASP A 735 -24.98 9.05 1.27
N ALA A 736 -25.95 8.43 0.60
CA ALA A 736 -27.35 8.39 1.04
C ALA A 736 -27.55 7.62 2.36
N LEU A 737 -26.96 6.43 2.49
CA LEU A 737 -27.08 5.55 3.67
C LEU A 737 -26.34 6.10 4.90
N VAL A 738 -25.17 6.71 4.71
CA VAL A 738 -24.47 7.47 5.76
C VAL A 738 -25.33 8.65 6.23
N THR A 739 -26.06 9.30 5.33
CA THR A 739 -27.00 10.38 5.67
C THR A 739 -28.24 9.87 6.39
N ALA A 740 -28.78 8.72 5.98
CA ALA A 740 -29.92 8.06 6.63
C ALA A 740 -29.56 7.55 8.05
N SER A 741 -28.31 7.14 8.27
CA SER A 741 -27.78 6.77 9.60
C SER A 741 -27.67 7.95 10.57
N GLY A 742 -27.84 9.20 10.11
CA GLY A 742 -27.75 10.41 10.91
C GLY A 742 -26.37 11.08 10.86
N THR A 743 -25.97 11.75 11.94
CA THR A 743 -24.68 12.46 12.02
C THR A 743 -23.50 11.56 12.43
N ARG A 744 -23.79 10.35 12.93
CA ARG A 744 -22.82 9.33 13.37
C ARG A 744 -23.37 7.93 13.10
N GLY A 745 -22.61 6.87 13.38
CA GLY A 745 -23.07 5.48 13.23
C GLY A 745 -23.39 5.06 11.79
N LEU A 746 -23.83 3.82 11.62
CA LEU A 746 -24.09 3.13 10.36
C LEU A 746 -25.42 2.34 10.40
N SER A 747 -26.34 2.71 11.29
CA SER A 747 -27.64 2.04 11.47
C SER A 747 -28.43 1.77 10.18
N ALA A 748 -28.31 2.61 9.14
CA ALA A 748 -28.98 2.37 7.87
C ALA A 748 -28.39 1.19 7.08
N PHE A 749 -27.10 0.86 7.25
CA PHE A 749 -26.43 -0.27 6.59
C PHE A 749 -26.67 -1.62 7.27
N LEU A 750 -27.08 -1.60 8.54
CA LEU A 750 -27.12 -2.78 9.38
C LEU A 750 -28.51 -3.46 9.35
N PRO A 751 -28.55 -4.80 9.37
CA PRO A 751 -29.77 -5.55 9.66
C PRO A 751 -30.46 -5.12 10.96
N ARG A 752 -31.76 -5.41 11.03
CA ARG A 752 -32.50 -5.40 12.31
C ARG A 752 -32.05 -6.62 13.15
N GLU A 753 -32.81 -7.01 14.17
CA GLU A 753 -32.54 -8.23 14.95
C GLU A 753 -32.97 -9.47 14.16
N THR A 754 -32.38 -9.63 12.98
CA THR A 754 -32.63 -10.69 12.01
C THR A 754 -31.72 -11.87 12.31
N VAL A 755 -32.32 -13.06 12.35
CA VAL A 755 -31.65 -14.32 12.65
C VAL A 755 -31.77 -15.20 11.42
N TYR A 756 -30.63 -15.55 10.83
CA TYR A 756 -30.55 -16.35 9.61
C TYR A 756 -30.02 -17.75 9.91
N TYR A 757 -30.56 -18.75 9.22
CA TYR A 757 -30.23 -20.17 9.40
C TYR A 757 -29.49 -20.67 8.16
N PRO A 758 -28.14 -20.54 8.10
CA PRO A 758 -27.36 -21.05 6.99
C PRO A 758 -27.44 -22.57 6.89
N GLU A 759 -27.59 -23.08 5.67
CA GLU A 759 -27.57 -24.53 5.40
C GLU A 759 -26.21 -25.15 5.81
N PRO A 760 -26.20 -26.26 6.57
CA PRO A 760 -24.98 -26.93 6.98
C PRO A 760 -24.18 -27.44 5.77
N ARG A 761 -22.92 -27.00 5.67
CA ARG A 761 -21.97 -27.46 4.65
C ARG A 761 -20.55 -27.47 5.21
N ASP A 762 -19.69 -28.29 4.61
CA ASP A 762 -18.27 -28.27 4.90
C ASP A 762 -17.68 -26.87 4.54
N PRO A 763 -16.71 -26.37 5.33
CA PRO A 763 -15.95 -25.18 4.96
C PRO A 763 -15.22 -25.40 3.63
N ALA A 764 -15.37 -24.46 2.70
CA ALA A 764 -14.54 -24.42 1.50
C ALA A 764 -13.13 -23.90 1.82
N GLU A 765 -12.22 -23.98 0.84
CA GLU A 765 -10.87 -23.43 1.00
C GLU A 765 -10.90 -21.95 1.43
N TRP A 766 -10.05 -21.60 2.39
CA TRP A 766 -9.92 -20.29 3.04
C TRP A 766 -11.12 -19.80 3.87
N GLU A 767 -12.11 -20.65 4.09
CA GLU A 767 -13.22 -20.33 4.98
C GLU A 767 -12.81 -20.41 6.45
N ARG A 768 -13.24 -19.42 7.26
CA ARG A 768 -12.88 -19.27 8.69
C ARG A 768 -14.09 -18.89 9.54
N SER A 769 -13.91 -18.96 10.86
CA SER A 769 -14.87 -18.50 11.88
C SER A 769 -14.96 -16.97 11.99
N GLU A 770 -13.98 -16.25 11.46
CA GLU A 770 -14.01 -14.79 11.34
C GLU A 770 -14.78 -14.38 10.06
N PRO A 771 -15.79 -13.48 10.12
CA PRO A 771 -16.51 -12.99 8.95
C PRO A 771 -15.59 -12.33 7.91
N MET A 772 -15.69 -12.78 6.66
CA MET A 772 -15.01 -12.25 5.49
C MET A 772 -15.90 -12.46 4.26
N LEU A 773 -15.90 -11.50 3.33
CA LEU A 773 -16.45 -11.69 1.98
C LEU A 773 -15.46 -12.50 1.11
N PRO A 774 -15.88 -13.14 0.00
CA PRO A 774 -15.03 -14.02 -0.80
C PRO A 774 -13.65 -13.43 -1.18
N LEU A 775 -12.61 -14.24 -0.98
CA LEU A 775 -11.19 -13.89 -1.16
C LEU A 775 -10.67 -14.23 -2.56
N THR A 776 -11.38 -13.75 -3.58
CA THR A 776 -11.06 -13.96 -5.00
C THR A 776 -10.25 -12.79 -5.57
N SER A 777 -9.49 -13.04 -6.64
CA SER A 777 -8.73 -12.02 -7.41
C SER A 777 -9.60 -11.21 -8.38
N THR A 778 -10.79 -11.71 -8.72
CA THR A 778 -11.82 -11.08 -9.56
C THR A 778 -13.18 -11.13 -8.87
N TRP A 779 -14.16 -10.36 -9.33
CA TRP A 779 -15.53 -10.36 -8.77
C TRP A 779 -16.53 -11.11 -9.68
N GLU A 780 -16.19 -11.29 -10.95
CA GLU A 780 -16.95 -12.00 -11.95
C GLU A 780 -17.12 -13.48 -11.58
N GLY A 781 -18.36 -13.99 -11.64
CA GLY A 781 -18.67 -15.37 -11.28
C GLY A 781 -18.70 -15.65 -9.76
N VAL A 782 -18.37 -14.68 -8.91
CA VAL A 782 -18.37 -14.84 -7.46
C VAL A 782 -19.79 -14.79 -6.90
N ASP A 783 -20.19 -15.85 -6.19
CA ASP A 783 -21.43 -15.92 -5.43
C ASP A 783 -21.29 -15.09 -4.13
N PHE A 784 -22.21 -14.14 -3.96
CA PHE A 784 -22.28 -13.20 -2.84
C PHE A 784 -23.59 -13.34 -2.03
N SER A 785 -24.37 -14.42 -2.25
CA SER A 785 -25.57 -14.74 -1.48
C SER A 785 -25.29 -14.94 0.01
N LEU A 786 -26.34 -14.87 0.84
CA LEU A 786 -26.22 -15.22 2.27
C LEU A 786 -25.76 -16.67 2.45
N ASP A 787 -26.38 -17.61 1.73
CA ASP A 787 -26.10 -19.05 1.76
C ASP A 787 -24.62 -19.36 1.47
N ARG A 788 -23.98 -18.60 0.58
CA ARG A 788 -22.55 -18.74 0.30
C ARG A 788 -21.68 -18.13 1.38
N VAL A 789 -21.99 -16.90 1.81
CA VAL A 789 -21.09 -16.03 2.59
C VAL A 789 -21.18 -16.26 4.10
N VAL A 790 -22.38 -16.52 4.63
CA VAL A 790 -22.65 -16.63 6.06
C VAL A 790 -22.63 -18.10 6.50
N ARG A 791 -21.96 -18.39 7.62
CA ARG A 791 -21.89 -19.74 8.21
C ARG A 791 -22.22 -19.73 9.71
N PRO A 792 -22.67 -20.88 10.27
CA PRO A 792 -22.94 -21.03 11.70
C PRO A 792 -21.79 -20.52 12.59
N GLY A 793 -22.14 -19.81 13.67
CA GLY A 793 -21.20 -19.36 14.69
C GLY A 793 -20.22 -18.25 14.29
N GLN A 794 -20.29 -17.70 13.08
CA GLN A 794 -19.42 -16.58 12.70
C GLN A 794 -19.72 -15.27 13.45
N ASP A 795 -20.94 -15.12 13.96
CA ASP A 795 -21.41 -14.03 14.83
C ASP A 795 -21.04 -14.22 16.31
N THR A 796 -20.21 -15.21 16.66
CA THR A 796 -19.66 -15.43 18.02
C THR A 796 -18.72 -14.29 18.42
N TRP A 797 -18.78 -13.88 19.69
CA TRP A 797 -17.90 -12.86 20.29
C TRP A 797 -17.39 -13.32 21.66
N ASP A 798 -16.37 -12.66 22.21
CA ASP A 798 -15.88 -12.92 23.56
C ASP A 798 -17.01 -12.82 24.61
N GLY A 799 -17.35 -13.95 25.23
CA GLY A 799 -18.46 -14.07 26.19
C GLY A 799 -19.86 -14.13 25.57
N ILE A 800 -19.98 -14.34 24.27
CA ILE A 800 -21.24 -14.58 23.55
C ILE A 800 -21.07 -15.83 22.68
N GLU A 801 -21.58 -16.95 23.19
CA GLU A 801 -21.55 -18.25 22.50
C GLU A 801 -22.35 -18.24 21.17
N PRO A 802 -22.02 -19.16 20.23
CA PRO A 802 -22.85 -19.44 19.06
C PRO A 802 -24.21 -20.05 19.46
N ALA A 803 -25.20 -19.94 18.59
CA ALA A 803 -26.50 -20.58 18.79
C ALA A 803 -26.40 -22.11 18.55
N GLU A 804 -27.04 -22.91 19.40
CA GLU A 804 -27.00 -24.39 19.33
C GLU A 804 -27.64 -24.96 18.06
N ASP A 805 -28.61 -24.24 17.48
CA ASP A 805 -29.31 -24.57 16.24
C ASP A 805 -28.58 -24.07 14.97
N GLY A 806 -27.37 -23.51 15.12
CA GLY A 806 -26.56 -22.98 14.03
C GLY A 806 -27.00 -21.60 13.53
N ALA A 807 -27.99 -20.98 14.16
CA ALA A 807 -28.49 -19.67 13.79
C ALA A 807 -27.43 -18.56 13.92
N VAL A 808 -27.48 -17.58 13.02
CA VAL A 808 -26.54 -16.46 12.94
C VAL A 808 -27.29 -15.14 13.06
N ARG A 809 -26.90 -14.30 14.01
CA ARG A 809 -27.43 -12.94 14.15
C ARG A 809 -26.77 -12.03 13.11
N LEU A 810 -27.52 -11.62 12.08
CA LEU A 810 -26.94 -10.96 10.90
C LEU A 810 -26.33 -9.58 11.22
N ARG A 811 -26.93 -8.81 12.14
CA ARG A 811 -26.40 -7.49 12.54
C ARG A 811 -25.02 -7.64 13.19
N GLU A 812 -24.88 -8.57 14.12
CA GLU A 812 -23.68 -8.91 14.87
C GLU A 812 -22.57 -9.39 13.91
N TRP A 813 -22.94 -10.25 12.94
CA TRP A 813 -22.08 -10.69 11.85
C TRP A 813 -21.59 -9.49 11.00
N CYS A 814 -22.49 -8.59 10.58
CA CYS A 814 -22.14 -7.41 9.79
C CYS A 814 -21.24 -6.42 10.55
N ILE A 815 -21.47 -6.19 11.84
CA ILE A 815 -20.58 -5.34 12.68
C ILE A 815 -19.19 -5.98 12.78
N LYS A 816 -19.11 -7.31 12.92
CA LYS A 816 -17.84 -8.03 12.98
C LYS A 816 -17.10 -7.97 11.63
N LEU A 817 -17.80 -8.11 10.51
CA LEU A 817 -17.25 -7.90 9.16
C LEU A 817 -16.76 -6.46 8.96
N LEU A 818 -17.58 -5.45 9.23
CA LEU A 818 -17.22 -4.05 9.00
C LEU A 818 -16.03 -3.63 9.85
N SER A 819 -16.00 -4.01 11.14
CA SER A 819 -14.90 -3.68 12.05
C SER A 819 -13.55 -4.30 11.68
N ARG A 820 -13.52 -5.30 10.80
CA ARG A 820 -12.28 -5.83 10.20
C ARG A 820 -11.65 -4.89 9.18
N TYR A 821 -12.45 -4.06 8.51
CA TYR A 821 -12.03 -3.15 7.44
C TYR A 821 -12.08 -1.67 7.83
N ALA A 822 -12.35 -1.37 9.11
CA ALA A 822 -12.37 0.01 9.59
C ALA A 822 -11.00 0.69 9.39
N TYR A 823 -11.03 1.94 8.93
CA TYR A 823 -9.84 2.77 8.78
C TYR A 823 -10.12 4.26 9.05
N THR A 824 -9.04 4.99 9.30
CA THR A 824 -9.01 6.44 9.47
C THR A 824 -7.95 7.04 8.56
N PHE A 825 -8.32 8.04 7.75
CA PHE A 825 -7.32 8.82 7.03
C PHE A 825 -6.79 9.94 7.93
N ALA A 826 -5.47 10.07 8.01
CA ALA A 826 -4.81 11.05 8.86
C ALA A 826 -3.64 11.76 8.16
N ILE A 827 -3.41 13.00 8.56
CA ILE A 827 -2.23 13.78 8.19
C ILE A 827 -1.26 13.75 9.38
N THR A 828 -0.03 13.27 9.15
CA THR A 828 1.04 13.30 10.15
C THR A 828 2.18 14.19 9.66
N PRO A 829 2.69 15.14 10.48
CA PRO A 829 3.86 15.94 10.13
C PRO A 829 5.07 15.04 9.83
N SER A 830 5.43 14.94 8.55
CA SER A 830 6.48 14.04 8.07
C SER A 830 7.40 14.71 7.04
N HIS A 831 8.48 14.01 6.67
CA HIS A 831 9.35 14.44 5.56
C HIS A 831 10.13 13.28 4.95
N PHE A 832 10.08 13.16 3.63
CA PHE A 832 10.99 12.36 2.84
C PHE A 832 12.12 13.26 2.32
N ALA A 833 13.38 12.88 2.54
CA ALA A 833 14.54 13.61 2.04
C ALA A 833 15.45 12.72 1.20
N MET A 834 15.48 12.99 -0.11
CA MET A 834 16.49 12.42 -1.01
C MET A 834 17.80 13.19 -0.89
N VAL A 835 18.80 12.59 -0.24
CA VAL A 835 20.10 13.20 0.02
C VAL A 835 21.15 12.65 -0.95
N ARG A 836 21.87 13.53 -1.67
CA ARG A 836 22.95 13.13 -2.59
C ARG A 836 24.31 13.76 -2.28
N THR A 837 24.37 14.73 -1.36
CA THR A 837 25.59 15.49 -1.05
C THR A 837 25.66 15.88 0.43
N TYR A 838 26.87 16.09 0.96
CA TYR A 838 27.12 16.59 2.32
C TYR A 838 26.23 17.80 2.67
N ARG A 839 26.19 18.80 1.79
CA ARG A 839 25.47 20.05 2.04
C ARG A 839 23.95 19.86 2.05
N GLN A 840 23.42 18.93 1.27
CA GLN A 840 22.01 18.56 1.34
C GLN A 840 21.72 17.83 2.66
N LEU A 841 22.60 16.93 3.10
CA LEU A 841 22.46 16.23 4.38
C LEU A 841 22.44 17.22 5.54
N GLU A 842 23.45 18.08 5.66
CA GLU A 842 23.59 19.08 6.72
C GLU A 842 22.35 20.00 6.79
N ASN A 843 21.88 20.52 5.65
CA ASN A 843 20.67 21.35 5.58
C ASN A 843 19.39 20.57 5.97
N THR A 844 19.27 19.31 5.55
CA THR A 844 18.12 18.43 5.88
C THR A 844 18.07 18.15 7.37
N LEU A 845 19.18 17.73 7.97
CA LEU A 845 19.28 17.42 9.40
C LEU A 845 19.06 18.68 10.26
N ALA A 846 19.55 19.84 9.82
CA ALA A 846 19.27 21.13 10.46
C ALA A 846 17.79 21.51 10.36
N SER A 847 17.15 21.26 9.22
CA SER A 847 15.70 21.45 9.05
C SER A 847 14.90 20.58 10.02
N PHE A 848 15.27 19.30 10.18
CA PHE A 848 14.62 18.35 11.11
C PHE A 848 14.80 18.76 12.58
N ASP A 849 15.95 19.32 12.93
CA ASP A 849 16.19 19.86 14.26
C ASP A 849 15.43 21.17 14.52
N SER A 850 15.14 21.96 13.48
CA SER A 850 14.36 23.20 13.59
C SER A 850 12.86 22.94 13.75
N ARG A 851 12.30 21.93 13.07
CA ARG A 851 10.87 21.58 13.06
C ARG A 851 10.47 20.66 14.21
N LYS A 852 9.97 21.23 15.31
CA LYS A 852 9.54 20.49 16.53
C LYS A 852 8.19 19.79 16.39
N ASP A 853 7.43 20.15 15.36
CA ASP A 853 6.19 19.49 14.95
C ASP A 853 6.45 18.10 14.34
N LEU A 854 7.57 17.94 13.63
CA LEU A 854 7.94 16.78 12.83
C LEU A 854 7.93 15.47 13.64
N ALA A 855 7.19 14.49 13.14
CA ALA A 855 6.89 13.24 13.84
C ALA A 855 7.65 12.04 13.25
N MET A 856 7.69 11.91 11.93
CA MET A 856 8.37 10.83 11.21
C MET A 856 9.20 11.40 10.04
N VAL A 857 10.35 10.80 9.74
CA VAL A 857 11.15 11.18 8.57
C VAL A 857 11.75 9.95 7.88
N CYS A 858 11.97 10.04 6.58
CA CYS A 858 12.82 9.13 5.81
C CYS A 858 14.02 9.93 5.28
N ILE A 859 15.22 9.35 5.41
CA ILE A 859 16.47 9.89 4.87
C ILE A 859 17.05 8.86 3.90
N ASN A 860 16.54 8.89 2.68
CA ASN A 860 16.81 7.93 1.61
C ASN A 860 18.30 7.57 1.51
N ASP A 861 18.59 6.28 1.55
CA ASP A 861 19.91 5.64 1.65
C ASP A 861 20.73 5.60 0.33
N ASP A 862 20.08 5.74 -0.84
CA ASP A 862 20.68 5.75 -2.20
C ASP A 862 21.65 6.93 -2.48
N GLN A 863 22.63 7.13 -1.60
CA GLN A 863 23.69 8.12 -1.71
C GLN A 863 24.76 7.66 -2.71
N PRO A 864 25.33 8.56 -3.53
CA PRO A 864 26.38 8.21 -4.47
C PRO A 864 27.68 7.83 -3.75
N ASP A 865 28.57 7.06 -4.35
CA ASP A 865 29.76 6.51 -3.66
C ASP A 865 30.79 7.57 -3.23
N HIS A 866 30.72 8.77 -3.81
CA HIS A 866 31.50 9.94 -3.38
C HIS A 866 30.88 10.70 -2.19
N ALA A 867 29.74 10.24 -1.66
CA ALA A 867 29.20 10.65 -0.36
C ALA A 867 30.12 10.13 0.76
N GLY A 868 31.28 10.79 0.89
CA GLY A 868 32.40 10.28 1.67
C GLY A 868 32.17 10.23 3.18
N GLU A 869 33.25 9.90 3.90
CA GLU A 869 33.25 9.77 5.37
C GLU A 869 32.68 10.99 6.11
N GLU A 870 32.69 12.19 5.51
CA GLU A 870 32.04 13.37 6.10
C GLU A 870 30.51 13.25 6.19
N ASN A 871 29.84 12.65 5.20
CA ASN A 871 28.40 12.37 5.25
C ASN A 871 28.10 11.41 6.41
N ARG A 872 28.80 10.27 6.43
CA ARG A 872 28.66 9.25 7.48
C ARG A 872 28.97 9.82 8.86
N ARG A 873 29.98 10.67 8.98
CA ARG A 873 30.33 11.35 10.24
C ARG A 873 29.21 12.26 10.72
N VAL A 874 28.70 13.17 9.88
CA VAL A 874 27.61 14.09 10.26
C VAL A 874 26.32 13.35 10.57
N TYR A 875 26.00 12.32 9.78
CA TYR A 875 24.86 11.43 10.03
C TYR A 875 24.96 10.72 11.38
N ARG A 876 26.12 10.11 11.68
CA ARG A 876 26.43 9.47 12.96
C ARG A 876 26.40 10.45 14.13
N GLU A 877 26.98 11.64 13.98
CA GLU A 877 26.94 12.70 15.00
C GLU A 877 25.50 13.16 15.29
N TRP A 878 24.64 13.27 14.28
CA TRP A 878 23.24 13.65 14.44
C TRP A 878 22.41 12.55 15.11
N THR A 879 22.57 11.30 14.68
CA THR A 879 21.85 10.13 15.21
C THR A 879 22.27 9.79 16.65
N GLU A 880 23.57 9.74 16.96
CA GLU A 880 24.08 9.50 18.32
C GLU A 880 23.65 10.58 19.31
N ARG A 881 23.62 11.85 18.89
CA ARG A 881 23.13 12.96 19.72
C ARG A 881 21.63 12.83 20.04
N ARG A 882 20.83 12.23 19.16
CA ARG A 882 19.38 12.02 19.36
C ARG A 882 19.08 10.76 20.16
N TRP A 883 19.70 9.63 19.80
CA TRP A 883 19.32 8.30 20.27
C TRP A 883 20.47 7.48 20.86
N GLY A 884 21.70 8.01 20.94
CA GLY A 884 22.88 7.30 21.46
C GLY A 884 22.77 6.87 22.93
N ASN A 885 21.93 7.55 23.72
CA ASN A 885 21.68 7.22 25.13
C ASN A 885 20.44 6.33 25.38
N VAL A 886 19.77 5.82 24.33
CA VAL A 886 18.65 4.89 24.49
C VAL A 886 19.14 3.59 25.14
N GLN A 887 18.45 3.14 26.19
CA GLN A 887 18.74 1.85 26.83
C GLN A 887 18.39 0.72 25.86
N ALA A 888 19.42 0.08 25.33
CA ALA A 888 19.32 -0.89 24.25
C ALA A 888 19.86 -2.25 24.72
N THR A 889 19.04 -3.01 25.45
CA THR A 889 19.45 -4.30 26.06
C THR A 889 19.69 -5.42 25.05
N TRP A 890 19.36 -5.19 23.78
CA TRP A 890 19.58 -6.08 22.65
C TRP A 890 20.89 -5.77 21.91
N GLU A 891 21.66 -4.77 22.33
CA GLU A 891 22.97 -4.45 21.74
C GLU A 891 24.08 -5.11 22.53
N ARG A 892 25.14 -5.56 21.84
CA ARG A 892 26.32 -6.14 22.49
C ARG A 892 26.94 -5.12 23.45
N GLU A 893 27.41 -5.58 24.61
CA GLU A 893 28.20 -4.76 25.53
C GLU A 893 29.62 -4.53 24.96
N TRP A 894 29.72 -3.70 23.93
CA TRP A 894 30.98 -3.11 23.51
C TRP A 894 31.55 -2.30 24.67
N GLY A 895 32.63 -2.80 25.28
CA GLY A 895 33.21 -2.25 26.50
C GLY A 895 33.38 -0.72 26.44
N MET A 896 32.43 0.01 27.03
CA MET A 896 32.26 1.44 26.83
C MET A 896 33.39 2.25 27.50
N LYS A 897 34.52 2.38 26.81
CA LYS A 897 35.38 3.56 26.99
C LYS A 897 34.60 4.78 26.48
N ARG A 898 33.78 5.35 27.37
CA ARG A 898 33.04 6.61 27.17
C ARG A 898 33.89 7.58 26.38
N TYR A 899 33.40 8.01 25.22
CA TYR A 899 34.05 9.03 24.40
C TYR A 899 33.83 10.40 25.06
N VAL A 900 34.52 10.64 26.18
CA VAL A 900 34.56 11.94 26.85
C VAL A 900 35.37 12.87 25.95
N GLY A 901 34.67 13.57 25.07
CA GLY A 901 35.26 14.52 24.14
C GLY A 901 36.10 15.55 24.90
N LYS A 902 37.43 15.43 24.82
CA LYS A 902 38.35 16.43 25.33
C LYS A 902 38.08 17.74 24.60
N ARG A 903 37.35 18.66 25.23
CA ARG A 903 37.30 20.07 24.82
C ARG A 903 38.70 20.66 24.91
N GLY A 904 39.45 20.57 23.81
CA GLY A 904 40.74 21.22 23.67
C GLY A 904 40.58 22.72 23.68
N ARG A 905 40.67 23.35 24.86
CA ARG A 905 40.93 24.79 24.97
C ARG A 905 42.36 25.06 24.51
N GLY A 906 42.53 25.31 23.22
CA GLY A 906 43.77 25.85 22.67
C GLY A 906 44.04 27.23 23.25
N SER A 907 44.90 27.31 24.26
CA SER A 907 45.53 28.57 24.68
C SER A 907 46.94 28.60 24.12
N ALA A 908 47.15 29.43 23.08
CA ALA A 908 48.46 29.60 22.50
C ALA A 908 49.39 30.36 23.45
N LYS A 909 50.50 29.73 23.87
CA LYS A 909 51.67 30.43 24.41
C LYS A 909 52.94 29.91 23.75
N ARG A 910 53.54 30.76 22.92
CA ARG A 910 54.92 30.61 22.43
C ARG A 910 55.91 30.94 23.56
N LYS A 911 56.84 30.01 23.82
CA LYS A 911 58.23 30.22 24.27
C LYS A 911 59.00 29.03 23.68
N SER A 912 59.87 29.18 22.68
CA SER A 912 61.21 29.79 22.68
C SER A 912 62.23 28.97 23.48
N GLU A 913 63.38 28.70 22.85
CA GLU A 913 64.62 28.14 23.43
C GLU A 913 64.54 26.66 23.89
N GLN A 914 65.56 25.81 23.72
CA GLN A 914 66.83 25.93 22.97
C GLN A 914 67.34 24.50 22.71
N LYS A 915 67.96 24.23 21.54
CA LYS A 915 68.73 22.99 21.33
C LYS A 915 70.07 23.13 22.05
N ASP A 916 70.49 22.09 22.76
CA ASP A 916 71.88 21.61 22.69
C ASP A 916 72.00 20.13 23.14
N VAL A 917 72.74 19.37 22.31
CA VAL A 917 73.71 18.29 22.64
C VAL A 917 73.33 17.31 23.76
N GLY A 918 73.02 16.04 23.45
CA GLY A 918 74.01 14.96 23.20
C GLY A 918 74.20 14.12 24.48
N THR A 919 74.61 12.85 24.50
CA THR A 919 75.06 11.84 23.50
C THR A 919 74.85 10.46 24.14
N GLY A 920 74.59 9.42 23.34
CA GLY A 920 74.41 8.04 23.81
C GLY A 920 73.76 7.17 22.74
#